data_AF-T1DX34-F1
#
_entry.id   AF-T1DX34-F1
#
_cell.length_a   1.000
_cell.length_b   1.000
_cell.length_c   1.000
_cell.angle_alpha   90.00
_cell.angle_beta   90.00
_cell.angle_gamma   90.00
#
_symmetry.space_group_name_H-M   'P 1'
#
loop_
_entity.id
_entity.type
_entity.pdbx_description
1 polymer ?
#
loop_
_entity_poly.entity_id
_entity_poly.type
_entity_poly.pdbx_seq_one_letter_code
_entity_poly.pdbx_strand_id
1 'polypeptide(L)'
;MFIFGKYIYLNPVRTITSFDDIESAFFELEQWQKEQPQEKQSQKKSQQHKEHGFWVGYISYEAKDTFHSQKPKSSPSSMLTPMLSSTPPMPIFEFTLFKERKRFTPQFLHSSQSLPPLPHFYPNLIAPLDYERYKRDFAYIKQQLARGNSYQVNYTQELAFSTHCDGLEIFTNLLYTQDTPYKAYLKTKFVEIISFSPELFFKLNHDTITLQPMKGTIKRGKTPAKDAHYKTTLQNDEKNKSENMMIVDLLRNDISQIALPHTLQIQNLCTIHTYPTLHQMISTLKAKLPQCRLYDIFKALFPCGSITGAPKKSTMEIIQSLEKRERGVYCGSIGVISKDEAIFSVPIRTLVRRYNEAFYRYGVGSGIVWDSRAKQEFQELKLKTHFLFTSNHNMPPSTQTQKKQAKSQNLKLQCTTLQKPRFQDFKLQDFRLQKFKLIETMLFQNGRVFLLYKHLNRLAKSARALDFETKHIAPLLHSLTMPTLPKIRNFLDFMPLSLKELWQNLPIDFMRQHNLKASQQAQILRINLDKKGRIYTQILPLHTSTAKQQIRLSTHTLNPHNDLLYHKTTMRDHFYTDNTSCGHLLFDEYVFDTIFANTNGEICEGSRSNIIITNNTQLFTPSAQSGLLCGTFRELLLECNIIKEKIITIDELHSAEQIFCINSVRGITPVFLHSQPTSESMQKSMPESTLDSTLESIRESTHKPHKNPQNLHQNPKKKRDETPTNR
;
A
#
# COMPACT_ATOMS: atom_id res chain seq x y z
N MET A 1 21.93 -12.12 -12.22
CA MET A 1 20.84 -12.14 -13.24
C MET A 1 20.23 -10.75 -13.31
N PHE A 2 20.07 -10.18 -14.50
CA PHE A 2 19.48 -8.84 -14.70
C PHE A 2 18.21 -8.94 -15.55
N ILE A 3 17.17 -8.19 -15.18
CA ILE A 3 15.90 -8.07 -15.89
C ILE A 3 15.57 -6.58 -16.02
N PHE A 4 15.16 -6.13 -17.22
CA PHE A 4 14.69 -4.77 -17.45
C PHE A 4 13.54 -4.75 -18.47
N GLY A 5 12.43 -4.11 -18.11
CA GLY A 5 11.23 -3.95 -18.92
C GLY A 5 10.55 -5.26 -19.34
N LYS A 6 10.91 -5.78 -20.53
CA LYS A 6 10.36 -7.03 -21.11
C LYS A 6 11.44 -8.09 -21.37
N TYR A 7 12.67 -7.87 -20.90
CA TYR A 7 13.83 -8.69 -21.24
C TYR A 7 14.61 -9.15 -20.00
N ILE A 8 15.10 -10.38 -20.07
CA ILE A 8 16.15 -10.92 -19.19
C ILE A 8 17.47 -10.90 -19.96
N TYR A 9 18.54 -10.49 -19.29
CA TYR A 9 19.86 -10.27 -19.87
C TYR A 9 20.84 -11.34 -19.39
N LEU A 10 21.57 -11.92 -20.34
CA LEU A 10 22.31 -13.17 -20.19
C LEU A 10 23.74 -13.02 -20.74
N ASN A 11 24.63 -13.90 -20.29
CA ASN A 11 26.04 -13.94 -20.69
C ASN A 11 26.74 -12.59 -20.45
N PRO A 12 26.91 -12.18 -19.16
CA PRO A 12 27.64 -10.98 -18.79
C PRO A 12 29.12 -11.08 -19.22
N VAL A 13 29.69 -9.96 -19.66
CA VAL A 13 31.04 -9.88 -20.24
C VAL A 13 31.97 -9.04 -19.37
N ARG A 14 31.57 -7.79 -19.06
CA ARG A 14 32.32 -6.87 -18.19
C ARG A 14 31.35 -5.94 -17.46
N THR A 15 31.79 -5.36 -16.34
CA THR A 15 31.02 -4.37 -15.57
C THR A 15 31.86 -3.12 -15.37
N ILE A 16 31.29 -1.96 -15.69
CA ILE A 16 31.82 -0.65 -15.34
C ILE A 16 31.23 -0.28 -13.98
N THR A 17 32.06 0.22 -13.07
CA THR A 17 31.66 0.64 -11.73
C THR A 17 32.42 1.91 -11.36
N SER A 18 31.72 2.94 -10.89
CA SER A 18 32.34 4.19 -10.42
C SER A 18 31.69 4.70 -9.13
N PHE A 19 32.50 5.33 -8.28
CA PHE A 19 32.13 5.88 -6.98
C PHE A 19 32.14 7.42 -6.95
N ASP A 20 32.73 8.05 -7.97
CA ASP A 20 33.00 9.48 -8.04
C ASP A 20 33.09 9.98 -9.51
N ASP A 21 34.03 9.43 -10.31
CA ASP A 21 34.21 9.78 -11.72
C ASP A 21 33.19 9.07 -12.62
N ILE A 22 32.04 9.73 -12.80
CA ILE A 22 30.99 9.29 -13.72
C ILE A 22 31.35 9.60 -15.19
N GLU A 23 32.18 10.60 -15.48
CA GLU A 23 32.44 11.01 -16.86
C GLU A 23 33.31 9.98 -17.61
N SER A 24 34.35 9.45 -16.96
CA SER A 24 35.12 8.32 -17.50
C SER A 24 34.28 7.04 -17.65
N ALA A 25 33.34 6.81 -16.73
CA ALA A 25 32.44 5.64 -16.78
C ALA A 25 31.46 5.69 -17.97
N PHE A 26 30.94 6.88 -18.32
CA PHE A 26 30.19 7.07 -19.57
C PHE A 26 31.09 6.94 -20.80
N PHE A 27 32.30 7.50 -20.77
CA PHE A 27 33.24 7.43 -21.89
C PHE A 27 33.57 5.97 -22.27
N GLU A 28 33.90 5.10 -21.31
CA GLU A 28 34.21 3.68 -21.58
C GLU A 28 33.01 2.92 -22.18
N LEU A 29 31.79 3.28 -21.79
CA LEU A 29 30.54 2.73 -22.32
C LEU A 29 30.29 3.19 -23.76
N GLU A 30 30.51 4.48 -24.03
CA GLU A 30 30.35 5.09 -25.36
C GLU A 30 31.39 4.62 -26.38
N GLN A 31 32.63 4.32 -25.97
CA GLN A 31 33.62 3.72 -26.88
C GLN A 31 33.17 2.33 -27.35
N TRP A 32 32.71 1.47 -26.43
CA TRP A 32 32.16 0.16 -26.79
C TRP A 32 31.02 0.26 -27.81
N GLN A 33 30.17 1.31 -27.72
CA GLN A 33 29.07 1.52 -28.66
C GLN A 33 29.55 1.92 -30.06
N LYS A 34 30.66 2.66 -30.17
CA LYS A 34 31.30 3.02 -31.45
C LYS A 34 32.03 1.85 -32.10
N GLU A 35 32.55 0.92 -31.31
CA GLU A 35 33.22 -0.30 -31.76
C GLU A 35 32.27 -1.34 -32.40
N GLN A 36 30.94 -1.16 -32.27
CA GLN A 36 29.97 -2.10 -32.84
C GLN A 36 29.88 -1.99 -34.38
N PRO A 37 29.94 -3.11 -35.14
CA PRO A 37 29.84 -3.08 -36.60
C PRO A 37 28.56 -2.40 -37.11
N GLN A 38 28.70 -1.48 -38.07
CA GLN A 38 27.57 -0.88 -38.78
C GLN A 38 26.99 -1.88 -39.78
N GLU A 39 25.69 -2.17 -39.67
CA GLU A 39 24.99 -2.99 -40.67
C GLU A 39 24.69 -2.12 -41.90
N LYS A 40 25.28 -2.44 -43.05
CA LYS A 40 24.86 -1.87 -44.33
C LYS A 40 23.48 -2.44 -44.69
N GLN A 41 22.56 -1.60 -45.13
CA GLN A 41 21.17 -1.99 -45.47
C GLN A 41 21.12 -2.84 -46.76
N SER A 42 21.45 -4.13 -46.66
CA SER A 42 21.62 -5.02 -47.82
C SER A 42 21.05 -6.44 -47.61
N GLN A 43 19.72 -6.54 -47.75
CA GLN A 43 18.93 -7.74 -48.12
C GLN A 43 19.01 -9.07 -47.32
N LYS A 44 17.82 -9.49 -46.85
CA LYS A 44 17.23 -10.85 -46.87
C LYS A 44 17.82 -11.99 -46.00
N LYS A 45 16.99 -12.37 -45.02
CA LYS A 45 16.58 -13.75 -44.66
C LYS A 45 17.67 -14.81 -44.37
N SER A 46 18.18 -14.82 -43.15
CA SER A 46 18.38 -16.06 -42.38
C SER A 46 18.28 -15.78 -40.88
N GLN A 47 17.76 -16.72 -40.09
CA GLN A 47 17.44 -16.49 -38.66
C GLN A 47 18.62 -16.82 -37.74
N GLN A 48 19.63 -15.94 -37.71
CA GLN A 48 20.64 -15.86 -36.64
C GLN A 48 21.30 -14.47 -36.67
N HIS A 49 20.70 -13.48 -35.99
CA HIS A 49 21.34 -12.18 -35.81
C HIS A 49 22.58 -12.33 -34.92
N LYS A 50 23.70 -11.76 -35.37
CA LYS A 50 25.00 -11.81 -34.69
C LYS A 50 25.06 -10.79 -33.54
N GLU A 51 26.14 -10.88 -32.77
CA GLU A 51 26.31 -10.19 -31.49
C GLU A 51 26.16 -8.66 -31.59
N HIS A 52 25.13 -8.13 -30.93
CA HIS A 52 25.00 -6.74 -30.51
C HIS A 52 24.67 -6.76 -29.02
N GLY A 53 25.61 -6.31 -28.19
CA GLY A 53 25.50 -6.38 -26.74
C GLY A 53 24.53 -5.37 -26.14
N PHE A 54 24.29 -5.51 -24.84
CA PHE A 54 23.43 -4.64 -24.05
C PHE A 54 24.10 -4.28 -22.73
N TRP A 55 24.35 -2.99 -22.51
CA TRP A 55 24.69 -2.50 -21.17
C TRP A 55 23.40 -2.35 -20.37
N VAL A 56 23.33 -2.91 -19.17
CA VAL A 56 22.20 -2.74 -18.25
C VAL A 56 22.72 -2.39 -16.87
N GLY A 57 22.11 -1.42 -16.20
CA GLY A 57 22.67 -0.86 -14.97
C GLY A 57 21.84 0.24 -14.34
N TYR A 58 22.45 0.93 -13.38
CA TYR A 58 21.84 2.02 -12.63
C TYR A 58 22.83 3.17 -12.35
N ILE A 59 22.25 4.32 -12.03
CA ILE A 59 22.94 5.53 -11.55
C ILE A 59 22.21 5.99 -10.29
N SER A 60 22.94 6.28 -9.22
CA SER A 60 22.35 6.79 -7.97
C SER A 60 21.89 8.24 -8.10
N TYR A 61 20.97 8.68 -7.24
CA TYR A 61 20.54 10.08 -7.16
C TYR A 61 21.72 11.01 -6.82
N GLU A 62 22.68 10.54 -6.04
CA GLU A 62 23.87 11.27 -5.59
C GLU A 62 24.81 11.64 -6.75
N ALA A 63 24.73 10.96 -7.90
CA ALA A 63 25.37 11.36 -9.14
C ALA A 63 25.05 12.81 -9.58
N LYS A 64 23.95 13.39 -9.08
CA LYS A 64 23.60 14.81 -9.25
C LYS A 64 24.76 15.72 -8.89
N ASP A 65 25.55 15.37 -7.88
CA ASP A 65 26.60 16.24 -7.36
C ASP A 65 27.79 16.25 -8.32
N THR A 66 28.10 15.13 -9.00
CA THR A 66 29.09 15.11 -10.10
C THR A 66 28.61 15.93 -11.31
N PHE A 67 27.32 15.87 -11.67
CA PHE A 67 26.80 16.63 -12.83
C PHE A 67 26.70 18.14 -12.60
N HIS A 68 26.28 18.58 -11.42
CA HIS A 68 25.95 19.99 -11.13
C HIS A 68 27.06 20.77 -10.40
N SER A 69 28.10 20.11 -9.89
CA SER A 69 29.16 20.80 -9.16
C SER A 69 30.21 21.45 -10.07
N GLN A 70 30.35 22.77 -9.96
CA GLN A 70 31.59 23.47 -10.31
C GLN A 70 32.64 23.27 -9.20
N LYS A 71 32.99 22.00 -8.92
CA LYS A 71 33.71 21.48 -7.73
C LYS A 71 33.04 21.81 -6.38
N PRO A 72 32.65 20.81 -5.57
CA PRO A 72 32.44 21.05 -4.15
C PRO A 72 33.80 21.38 -3.51
N LYS A 73 33.88 22.45 -2.71
CA LYS A 73 34.93 22.49 -1.68
C LYS A 73 34.65 21.35 -0.69
N SER A 74 35.70 20.65 -0.28
CA SER A 74 35.62 19.47 0.57
C SER A 74 34.82 19.73 1.86
N SER A 75 33.71 19.01 2.01
CA SER A 75 33.05 18.76 3.30
C SER A 75 33.27 17.29 3.66
N PRO A 76 34.39 16.91 4.30
CA PRO A 76 34.80 15.52 4.50
C PRO A 76 34.01 14.83 5.62
N SER A 77 32.69 14.64 5.41
CA SER A 77 31.80 13.94 6.36
C SER A 77 31.56 12.46 6.03
N SER A 78 32.23 11.93 5.00
CA SER A 78 32.26 10.49 4.68
C SER A 78 33.69 9.89 4.69
N MET A 79 34.73 10.71 4.50
CA MET A 79 36.13 10.26 4.52
C MET A 79 36.80 10.31 5.91
N LEU A 80 36.11 10.78 6.96
CA LEU A 80 36.58 10.77 8.35
C LEU A 80 35.87 9.75 9.26
N THR A 81 35.39 8.64 8.68
CA THR A 81 35.02 7.43 9.45
C THR A 81 35.56 6.10 8.89
N PRO A 82 36.78 6.00 8.32
CA PRO A 82 37.32 4.74 7.76
C PRO A 82 37.76 3.71 8.84
N MET A 83 37.14 3.73 10.02
CA MET A 83 37.53 2.91 11.19
C MET A 83 36.38 2.23 11.95
N LEU A 84 35.11 2.52 11.64
CA LEU A 84 33.96 1.85 12.30
C LEU A 84 32.77 1.48 11.39
N SER A 85 32.79 1.80 10.10
CA SER A 85 31.73 1.38 9.16
C SER A 85 32.03 -0.02 8.59
N SER A 86 31.21 -1.01 8.95
CA SER A 86 31.33 -2.39 8.44
C SER A 86 30.67 -2.61 7.06
N THR A 87 30.01 -1.59 6.51
CA THR A 87 29.40 -1.61 5.18
C THR A 87 30.33 -0.98 4.14
N PRO A 88 30.51 -1.60 2.95
CA PRO A 88 31.26 -0.99 1.86
C PRO A 88 30.49 0.18 1.23
N PRO A 89 31.18 1.14 0.57
CA PRO A 89 30.52 2.20 -0.17
C PRO A 89 29.66 1.64 -1.32
N MET A 90 28.55 2.32 -1.62
CA MET A 90 27.77 2.05 -2.84
C MET A 90 28.41 2.80 -4.02
N PRO A 91 28.60 2.18 -5.20
CA PRO A 91 28.96 2.92 -6.39
C PRO A 91 27.79 3.81 -6.86
N ILE A 92 28.11 4.99 -7.35
CA ILE A 92 27.12 5.94 -7.88
C ILE A 92 26.75 5.64 -9.35
N PHE A 93 27.52 4.79 -10.02
CA PHE A 93 27.28 4.27 -11.37
C PHE A 93 27.71 2.81 -11.45
N GLU A 94 26.85 1.90 -11.91
CA GLU A 94 27.21 0.50 -12.17
C GLU A 94 26.42 -0.06 -13.37
N PHE A 95 27.13 -0.45 -14.44
CA PHE A 95 26.55 -1.03 -15.66
C PHE A 95 27.30 -2.30 -16.08
N THR A 96 26.57 -3.37 -16.39
CA THR A 96 27.10 -4.63 -16.89
C THR A 96 26.75 -4.84 -18.36
N LEU A 97 27.74 -5.22 -19.17
CA LEU A 97 27.57 -5.61 -20.57
C LEU A 97 27.14 -7.07 -20.66
N PHE A 98 26.06 -7.35 -21.38
CA PHE A 98 25.52 -8.68 -21.66
C PHE A 98 25.56 -8.98 -23.16
N LYS A 99 25.94 -10.20 -23.57
CA LYS A 99 25.91 -10.60 -24.99
C LYS A 99 24.49 -10.78 -25.53
N GLU A 100 23.56 -11.22 -24.69
CA GLU A 100 22.22 -11.64 -25.11
C GLU A 100 21.12 -11.00 -24.26
N ARG A 101 19.97 -10.70 -24.90
CA ARG A 101 18.69 -10.47 -24.21
C ARG A 101 17.63 -11.44 -24.73
N LYS A 102 16.91 -12.13 -23.82
CA LYS A 102 15.76 -12.99 -24.14
C LYS A 102 14.50 -12.36 -23.59
N ARG A 103 13.34 -12.61 -24.22
CA ARG A 103 12.07 -12.05 -23.74
C ARG A 103 11.71 -12.69 -22.40
N PHE A 104 11.58 -11.88 -21.35
CA PHE A 104 11.21 -12.37 -20.03
C PHE A 104 9.74 -12.79 -20.02
N THR A 105 9.47 -14.00 -19.55
CA THR A 105 8.15 -14.43 -19.05
C THR A 105 8.35 -14.94 -17.62
N PRO A 106 7.40 -14.73 -16.69
CA PRO A 106 7.55 -15.21 -15.31
C PRO A 106 7.75 -16.73 -15.20
N GLN A 107 7.26 -17.49 -16.20
CA GLN A 107 7.40 -18.95 -16.30
C GLN A 107 8.85 -19.44 -16.39
N PHE A 108 9.80 -18.60 -16.85
CA PHE A 108 11.23 -18.96 -16.89
C PHE A 108 11.85 -19.22 -15.50
N LEU A 109 11.15 -18.88 -14.42
CA LEU A 109 11.64 -19.01 -13.05
C LEU A 109 11.13 -20.27 -12.34
N HIS A 110 10.32 -21.11 -13.02
CA HIS A 110 9.80 -22.37 -12.49
C HIS A 110 10.41 -23.57 -13.24
N SER A 111 11.73 -23.73 -13.15
CA SER A 111 12.47 -24.82 -13.77
C SER A 111 12.43 -26.14 -12.97
N SER A 112 11.24 -26.60 -12.58
CA SER A 112 10.92 -27.99 -12.18
C SER A 112 9.44 -28.15 -11.81
N GLN A 113 8.96 -29.39 -11.73
CA GLN A 113 7.54 -29.77 -11.71
C GLN A 113 6.76 -29.30 -10.46
N SER A 114 6.05 -28.18 -10.56
CA SER A 114 4.92 -27.85 -9.66
C SER A 114 4.01 -26.77 -10.25
N LEU A 115 2.78 -26.65 -9.72
CA LEU A 115 1.94 -25.47 -9.95
C LEU A 115 2.59 -24.25 -9.28
N PRO A 116 2.51 -23.04 -9.89
CA PRO A 116 3.14 -21.85 -9.30
C PRO A 116 2.57 -21.58 -7.91
N PRO A 117 3.41 -21.36 -6.88
CA PRO A 117 2.94 -21.07 -5.54
C PRO A 117 2.13 -19.77 -5.52
N LEU A 118 1.06 -19.74 -4.73
CA LEU A 118 0.34 -18.51 -4.44
C LEU A 118 1.30 -17.48 -3.82
N PRO A 119 1.14 -16.17 -4.09
CA PRO A 119 2.02 -15.15 -3.53
C PRO A 119 2.03 -15.19 -1.99
N HIS A 120 3.23 -15.10 -1.45
CA HIS A 120 3.59 -15.29 -0.05
C HIS A 120 4.65 -14.26 0.43
N PHE A 121 4.88 -13.19 -0.33
CA PHE A 121 5.68 -12.05 0.12
C PHE A 121 4.95 -11.27 1.22
N TYR A 122 5.45 -11.40 2.46
CA TYR A 122 4.92 -10.67 3.62
C TYR A 122 6.04 -9.82 4.27
N PRO A 123 6.10 -8.51 3.98
CA PRO A 123 7.12 -7.62 4.55
C PRO A 123 6.83 -7.21 6.00
N ASN A 124 7.81 -7.41 6.88
CA ASN A 124 7.76 -6.92 8.25
C ASN A 124 8.43 -5.54 8.37
N LEU A 125 7.65 -4.50 8.68
CA LEU A 125 8.16 -3.13 8.79
C LEU A 125 9.06 -3.00 10.03
N ILE A 126 10.28 -2.50 9.82
CA ILE A 126 11.27 -2.19 10.86
C ILE A 126 11.24 -0.69 11.13
N ALA A 127 11.27 0.13 10.07
CA ALA A 127 11.13 1.58 10.14
C ALA A 127 9.90 2.01 9.34
N PRO A 128 8.81 2.47 9.98
CA PRO A 128 7.65 3.04 9.29
C PRO A 128 7.89 4.51 8.90
N LEU A 129 6.94 5.09 8.16
CA LEU A 129 6.93 6.51 7.82
C LEU A 129 6.59 7.37 9.05
N ASP A 130 7.35 8.45 9.27
CA ASP A 130 7.21 9.36 10.42
C ASP A 130 6.41 10.62 10.04
N TYR A 131 5.20 10.73 10.59
CA TYR A 131 4.33 11.88 10.32
C TYR A 131 4.81 13.19 10.95
N GLU A 132 5.40 13.15 12.13
CA GLU A 132 5.76 14.38 12.86
C GLU A 132 7.07 14.96 12.33
N ARG A 133 8.03 14.13 11.90
CA ARG A 133 9.10 14.59 11.00
C ARG A 133 8.54 15.11 9.69
N TYR A 134 7.66 14.37 9.01
CA TYR A 134 7.09 14.80 7.72
C TYR A 134 6.45 16.19 7.83
N LYS A 135 5.64 16.41 8.86
CA LYS A 135 4.93 17.66 9.17
C LYS A 135 5.87 18.83 9.49
N ARG A 136 6.96 18.59 10.23
CA ARG A 136 8.01 19.58 10.51
C ARG A 136 8.77 19.96 9.23
N ASP A 137 9.23 18.97 8.48
CA ASP A 137 10.00 19.17 7.25
C ASP A 137 9.10 19.84 6.16
N PHE A 138 7.82 19.47 6.09
CA PHE A 138 6.78 20.12 5.26
C PHE A 138 6.59 21.60 5.63
N ALA A 139 6.59 21.96 6.91
CA ALA A 139 6.45 23.35 7.35
C ALA A 139 7.65 24.21 6.90
N TYR A 140 8.86 23.66 6.95
CA TYR A 140 10.05 24.30 6.37
C TYR A 140 9.95 24.44 4.85
N ILE A 141 9.51 23.40 4.14
CA ILE A 141 9.26 23.46 2.68
C ILE A 141 8.27 24.57 2.35
N LYS A 142 7.13 24.65 3.05
CA LYS A 142 6.16 25.74 2.90
C LYS A 142 6.77 27.13 3.12
N GLN A 143 7.74 27.26 4.03
CA GLN A 143 8.48 28.50 4.23
C GLN A 143 9.44 28.83 3.06
N GLN A 144 10.03 27.82 2.40
CA GLN A 144 10.85 28.01 1.20
C GLN A 144 9.99 28.35 -0.02
N LEU A 145 8.83 27.72 -0.18
CA LEU A 145 7.83 28.07 -1.20
C LEU A 145 7.34 29.52 -1.02
N ALA A 146 7.06 29.93 0.23
CA ALA A 146 6.64 31.31 0.54
C ALA A 146 7.69 32.39 0.18
N ARG A 147 8.98 32.02 0.13
CA ARG A 147 10.08 32.91 -0.27
C ARG A 147 10.34 32.93 -1.79
N GLY A 148 9.68 32.08 -2.57
CA GLY A 148 9.98 31.91 -4.00
C GLY A 148 11.27 31.14 -4.30
N ASN A 149 11.92 30.54 -3.30
CA ASN A 149 13.14 29.73 -3.48
C ASN A 149 12.84 28.44 -4.28
N SER A 150 11.60 27.98 -4.24
CA SER A 150 11.07 26.86 -5.02
C SER A 150 9.56 27.06 -5.24
N TYR A 151 9.00 26.42 -6.26
CA TYR A 151 7.56 26.36 -6.56
C TYR A 151 6.97 24.96 -6.28
N GLN A 152 7.82 23.93 -6.33
CA GLN A 152 7.49 22.54 -6.03
C GLN A 152 8.72 21.87 -5.43
N VAL A 153 8.56 21.13 -4.33
CA VAL A 153 9.61 20.26 -3.75
C VAL A 153 9.10 18.82 -3.67
N ASN A 154 9.73 17.88 -4.37
CA ASN A 154 9.48 16.45 -4.16
C ASN A 154 10.30 15.95 -2.96
N TYR A 155 9.71 16.07 -1.77
CA TYR A 155 10.27 15.57 -0.51
C TYR A 155 9.88 14.10 -0.29
N THR A 156 10.82 13.33 0.25
CA THR A 156 10.74 11.87 0.35
C THR A 156 11.11 11.36 1.74
N GLN A 157 10.43 10.29 2.16
CA GLN A 157 10.83 9.47 3.30
C GLN A 157 11.17 8.05 2.82
N GLU A 158 11.88 7.32 3.67
CA GLU A 158 12.21 5.92 3.48
C GLU A 158 11.54 5.10 4.57
N LEU A 159 11.00 3.94 4.19
CA LEU A 159 10.66 2.87 5.12
C LEU A 159 11.63 1.69 4.95
N ALA A 160 11.78 0.89 6.00
CA ALA A 160 12.59 -0.33 5.97
C ALA A 160 11.76 -1.54 6.38
N PHE A 161 11.98 -2.70 5.75
CA PHE A 161 11.32 -3.95 6.10
C PHE A 161 12.23 -5.19 5.94
N SER A 162 12.08 -6.16 6.83
CA SER A 162 12.61 -7.53 6.62
C SER A 162 11.55 -8.43 5.99
N THR A 163 11.99 -9.53 5.40
CA THR A 163 11.11 -10.60 4.90
C THR A 163 11.92 -11.90 4.84
N HIS A 164 11.23 -13.04 4.76
CA HIS A 164 11.86 -14.34 4.54
C HIS A 164 12.08 -14.67 3.05
N CYS A 165 11.44 -13.91 2.15
CA CYS A 165 11.58 -14.10 0.71
C CYS A 165 12.93 -13.56 0.17
N ASP A 166 13.47 -14.22 -0.85
CA ASP A 166 14.60 -13.69 -1.62
C ASP A 166 14.18 -12.57 -2.59
N GLY A 167 15.13 -11.82 -3.15
CA GLY A 167 14.81 -10.68 -4.02
C GLY A 167 14.09 -11.02 -5.32
N LEU A 168 14.23 -12.25 -5.81
CA LEU A 168 13.57 -12.76 -7.00
C LEU A 168 12.16 -13.29 -6.68
N GLU A 169 11.97 -13.89 -5.51
CA GLU A 169 10.65 -14.19 -4.95
C GLU A 169 9.85 -12.90 -4.76
N ILE A 170 10.42 -11.88 -4.12
CA ILE A 170 9.78 -10.55 -3.96
C ILE A 170 9.43 -9.97 -5.34
N PHE A 171 10.34 -10.03 -6.31
CA PHE A 171 10.08 -9.56 -7.67
C PHE A 171 8.88 -10.29 -8.30
N THR A 172 8.88 -11.63 -8.30
CA THR A 172 7.81 -12.43 -8.91
C THR A 172 6.47 -12.30 -8.20
N ASN A 173 6.45 -12.23 -6.87
CA ASN A 173 5.26 -11.99 -6.07
C ASN A 173 4.57 -10.67 -6.45
N LEU A 174 5.35 -9.60 -6.56
CA LEU A 174 4.83 -8.25 -6.85
C LEU A 174 4.50 -8.04 -8.34
N LEU A 175 5.09 -8.81 -9.27
CA LEU A 175 4.74 -8.77 -10.70
C LEU A 175 3.25 -9.07 -10.97
N TYR A 176 2.59 -9.88 -10.13
CA TYR A 176 1.16 -10.17 -10.29
C TYR A 176 0.26 -8.93 -10.15
N THR A 177 0.70 -7.89 -9.43
CA THR A 177 -0.08 -6.66 -9.22
C THR A 177 0.58 -5.41 -9.80
N GLN A 178 1.89 -5.42 -10.03
CA GLN A 178 2.70 -4.28 -10.49
C GLN A 178 3.39 -4.49 -11.86
N ASP A 179 2.74 -5.14 -12.82
CA ASP A 179 3.28 -5.25 -14.18
C ASP A 179 3.41 -3.86 -14.85
N THR A 180 4.63 -3.32 -14.81
CA THR A 180 4.98 -1.97 -15.25
C THR A 180 5.92 -1.99 -16.45
N PRO A 181 5.95 -0.94 -17.30
CA PRO A 181 6.75 -0.92 -18.51
C PRO A 181 8.27 -0.99 -18.26
N TYR A 182 8.73 -0.40 -17.16
CA TYR A 182 10.16 -0.28 -16.80
C TYR A 182 10.49 -0.96 -15.47
N LYS A 183 9.76 -2.04 -15.15
CA LYS A 183 10.14 -2.98 -14.08
C LYS A 183 11.58 -3.45 -14.26
N ALA A 184 12.29 -3.68 -13.15
CA ALA A 184 13.66 -4.16 -13.19
C ALA A 184 13.99 -5.05 -11.99
N TYR A 185 14.87 -6.03 -12.21
CA TYR A 185 15.52 -6.80 -11.15
C TYR A 185 17.02 -6.85 -11.45
N LEU A 186 17.83 -6.15 -10.66
CA LEU A 186 19.29 -6.12 -10.78
C LEU A 186 19.88 -6.60 -9.46
N LYS A 187 20.86 -7.50 -9.52
CA LYS A 187 21.57 -7.99 -8.34
C LYS A 187 23.07 -8.00 -8.63
N THR A 188 23.79 -7.11 -7.96
CA THR A 188 25.24 -6.91 -8.11
C THR A 188 25.95 -7.33 -6.81
N LYS A 189 27.26 -7.11 -6.72
CA LYS A 189 28.01 -7.35 -5.46
C LYS A 189 27.77 -6.27 -4.40
N PHE A 190 27.22 -5.12 -4.78
CA PHE A 190 26.96 -3.98 -3.89
C PHE A 190 25.49 -3.85 -3.48
N VAL A 191 24.56 -4.21 -4.38
CA VAL A 191 23.14 -3.91 -4.20
C VAL A 191 22.21 -4.90 -4.92
N GLU A 192 21.05 -5.12 -4.32
CA GLU A 192 19.91 -5.83 -4.91
C GLU A 192 18.75 -4.83 -5.08
N ILE A 193 18.26 -4.69 -6.31
CA ILE A 193 17.33 -3.66 -6.75
C ILE A 193 16.10 -4.33 -7.36
N ILE A 194 14.92 -4.02 -6.83
CA ILE A 194 13.63 -4.57 -7.27
C ILE A 194 12.72 -3.39 -7.62
N SER A 195 12.64 -3.03 -8.90
CA SER A 195 11.95 -1.85 -9.39
C SER A 195 10.64 -2.18 -10.08
N PHE A 196 9.59 -1.43 -9.78
CA PHE A 196 8.30 -1.43 -10.49
C PHE A 196 7.99 -0.03 -11.04
N SER A 197 9.00 0.60 -11.66
CA SER A 197 8.86 1.95 -12.20
C SER A 197 7.87 1.99 -13.38
N PRO A 198 6.85 2.87 -13.32
CA PRO A 198 5.98 3.16 -14.44
C PRO A 198 6.53 4.29 -15.35
N GLU A 199 7.54 5.05 -14.91
CA GLU A 199 7.92 6.35 -15.48
C GLU A 199 9.21 6.28 -16.30
N LEU A 200 9.12 6.73 -17.57
CA LEU A 200 10.27 6.90 -18.45
C LEU A 200 11.03 8.17 -18.03
N PHE A 201 12.32 8.06 -17.72
CA PHE A 201 13.18 9.23 -17.57
C PHE A 201 13.45 9.84 -18.95
N PHE A 202 14.07 9.06 -19.85
CA PHE A 202 14.08 9.33 -21.29
C PHE A 202 14.31 8.06 -22.10
N LYS A 203 13.87 8.08 -23.36
CA LYS A 203 14.37 7.18 -24.42
C LYS A 203 15.11 8.01 -25.46
N LEU A 204 16.31 7.58 -25.82
CA LEU A 204 17.05 8.05 -26.99
C LEU A 204 16.95 6.97 -28.09
N ASN A 205 16.69 7.39 -29.32
CA ASN A 205 16.81 6.57 -30.52
C ASN A 205 17.45 7.41 -31.62
N HIS A 206 18.67 7.04 -32.01
CA HIS A 206 19.55 7.87 -32.83
C HIS A 206 19.61 9.33 -32.32
N ASP A 207 19.16 10.31 -33.11
CA ASP A 207 19.14 11.74 -32.74
C ASP A 207 17.93 12.17 -31.88
N THR A 208 16.92 11.30 -31.74
CA THR A 208 15.61 11.70 -31.24
C THR A 208 15.44 11.26 -29.78
N ILE A 209 15.32 12.24 -28.88
CA ILE A 209 15.01 12.01 -27.47
C ILE A 209 13.49 12.12 -27.23
N THR A 210 12.97 11.26 -26.36
CA THR A 210 11.56 11.22 -25.93
C THR A 210 11.46 11.13 -24.42
N LEU A 211 10.68 12.02 -23.80
CA LEU A 211 10.36 12.01 -22.36
C LEU A 211 8.85 11.87 -22.17
N GLN A 212 8.43 11.13 -21.15
CA GLN A 212 7.01 10.83 -20.90
C GLN A 212 6.59 11.03 -19.43
N PRO A 213 6.56 12.29 -18.94
CA PRO A 213 6.05 12.60 -17.59
C PRO A 213 4.61 12.14 -17.40
N MET A 214 4.37 11.49 -16.26
CA MET A 214 3.08 10.90 -15.90
C MET A 214 2.61 11.41 -14.53
N LYS A 215 1.33 11.79 -14.43
CA LYS A 215 0.71 12.25 -13.17
C LYS A 215 -0.79 12.03 -13.26
N GLY A 216 -1.40 11.43 -12.24
CA GLY A 216 -2.82 11.07 -12.22
C GLY A 216 -3.11 9.69 -12.80
N THR A 217 -3.70 8.82 -11.97
CA THR A 217 -3.92 7.39 -12.26
C THR A 217 -5.30 6.98 -11.77
N ILE A 218 -6.05 6.21 -12.56
CA ILE A 218 -7.34 5.65 -12.13
C ILE A 218 -7.47 4.19 -12.55
N LYS A 219 -8.12 3.37 -11.73
CA LYS A 219 -8.39 1.95 -12.00
C LYS A 219 -9.30 1.77 -13.23
N ARG A 220 -9.19 0.63 -13.92
CA ARG A 220 -10.16 0.24 -14.95
C ARG A 220 -11.55 0.00 -14.34
N GLY A 221 -12.58 0.25 -15.12
CA GLY A 221 -13.96 -0.03 -14.77
C GLY A 221 -14.32 -1.51 -14.98
N LYS A 222 -15.15 -2.07 -14.09
CA LYS A 222 -15.65 -3.46 -14.22
C LYS A 222 -16.66 -3.67 -15.37
N THR A 223 -17.05 -2.60 -16.05
CA THR A 223 -17.93 -2.59 -17.23
C THR A 223 -17.49 -1.47 -18.18
N PRO A 224 -17.71 -1.58 -19.51
CA PRO A 224 -17.28 -0.54 -20.47
C PRO A 224 -17.78 0.87 -20.14
N ALA A 225 -19.03 1.00 -19.68
CA ALA A 225 -19.59 2.29 -19.27
C ALA A 225 -18.87 2.91 -18.06
N LYS A 226 -18.50 2.09 -17.06
CA LYS A 226 -17.72 2.57 -15.90
C LYS A 226 -16.26 2.84 -16.24
N ASP A 227 -15.70 2.09 -17.19
CA ASP A 227 -14.34 2.28 -17.70
C ASP A 227 -14.22 3.59 -18.48
N ALA A 228 -15.15 3.85 -19.39
CA ALA A 228 -15.27 5.13 -20.10
C ALA A 228 -15.51 6.29 -19.12
N HIS A 229 -16.40 6.14 -18.13
CA HIS A 229 -16.62 7.15 -17.10
C HIS A 229 -15.33 7.47 -16.34
N TYR A 230 -14.61 6.46 -15.80
CA TYR A 230 -13.34 6.69 -15.10
C TYR A 230 -12.27 7.32 -16.01
N LYS A 231 -12.20 6.91 -17.28
CA LYS A 231 -11.31 7.55 -18.27
C LYS A 231 -11.64 9.04 -18.43
N THR A 232 -12.91 9.39 -18.56
CA THR A 232 -13.38 10.78 -18.66
C THR A 232 -13.18 11.57 -17.37
N THR A 233 -13.35 10.96 -16.19
CA THR A 233 -13.05 11.59 -14.89
C THR A 233 -11.59 12.03 -14.85
N LEU A 234 -10.64 11.13 -15.16
CA LEU A 234 -9.22 11.49 -15.16
C LEU A 234 -8.86 12.43 -16.32
N GLN A 235 -9.51 12.32 -17.48
CA GLN A 235 -9.34 13.25 -18.60
C GLN A 235 -9.79 14.68 -18.26
N ASN A 236 -10.65 14.86 -17.25
CA ASN A 236 -11.20 16.14 -16.80
C ASN A 236 -10.70 16.60 -15.42
N ASP A 237 -9.80 15.85 -14.78
CA ASP A 237 -9.22 16.19 -13.47
C ASP A 237 -8.27 17.39 -13.58
N GLU A 238 -8.73 18.56 -13.15
CA GLU A 238 -7.98 19.82 -13.24
C GLU A 238 -6.72 19.84 -12.37
N LYS A 239 -6.74 19.18 -11.19
CA LYS A 239 -5.55 19.07 -10.34
C LYS A 239 -4.48 18.24 -11.05
N ASN A 240 -4.81 17.04 -11.52
CA ASN A 240 -3.84 16.18 -12.20
C ASN A 240 -3.35 16.77 -13.53
N LYS A 241 -4.19 17.52 -14.27
CA LYS A 241 -3.75 18.33 -15.42
C LYS A 241 -2.74 19.40 -15.02
N SER A 242 -3.05 20.22 -14.00
CA SER A 242 -2.19 21.29 -13.51
C SER A 242 -0.82 20.75 -13.09
N GLU A 243 -0.82 19.69 -12.28
CA GLU A 243 0.42 19.04 -11.82
C GLU A 243 1.19 18.37 -12.97
N ASN A 244 0.51 17.81 -13.99
CA ASN A 244 1.20 17.27 -15.17
C ASN A 244 1.80 18.38 -16.04
N MET A 245 1.08 19.48 -16.27
CA MET A 245 1.53 20.62 -17.07
C MET A 245 2.75 21.31 -16.46
N MET A 246 2.77 21.49 -15.13
CA MET A 246 3.94 21.97 -14.38
C MET A 246 5.18 21.08 -14.60
N ILE A 247 5.03 19.75 -14.60
CA ILE A 247 6.13 18.82 -14.89
C ILE A 247 6.55 18.89 -16.37
N VAL A 248 5.60 19.09 -17.29
CA VAL A 248 5.89 19.29 -18.72
C VAL A 248 6.73 20.55 -18.94
N ASP A 249 6.42 21.67 -18.29
CA ASP A 249 7.22 22.90 -18.40
C ASP A 249 8.61 22.76 -17.77
N LEU A 250 8.73 22.05 -16.64
CA LEU A 250 10.02 21.73 -16.03
C LEU A 250 10.91 20.91 -16.97
N LEU A 251 10.35 19.85 -17.58
CA LEU A 251 11.10 19.04 -18.55
C LEU A 251 11.32 19.76 -19.89
N ARG A 252 10.42 20.66 -20.30
CA ARG A 252 10.60 21.54 -21.47
C ARG A 252 11.83 22.43 -21.29
N ASN A 253 11.99 23.03 -20.10
CA ASN A 253 13.19 23.78 -19.73
C ASN A 253 14.46 22.90 -19.75
N ASP A 254 14.41 21.72 -19.13
CA ASP A 254 15.56 20.81 -19.06
C ASP A 254 16.03 20.34 -20.45
N ILE A 255 15.09 19.92 -21.32
CA ILE A 255 15.41 19.48 -22.70
C ILE A 255 15.91 20.65 -23.55
N SER A 256 15.39 21.87 -23.36
CA SER A 256 15.73 23.02 -24.21
C SER A 256 17.21 23.44 -24.16
N GLN A 257 17.95 23.01 -23.14
CA GLN A 257 19.39 23.25 -22.99
C GLN A 257 20.26 22.39 -23.93
N ILE A 258 19.72 21.29 -24.46
CA ILE A 258 20.45 20.32 -25.31
C ILE A 258 19.78 20.03 -26.66
N ALA A 259 18.52 20.43 -26.83
CA ALA A 259 17.78 20.22 -28.07
C ALA A 259 18.21 21.17 -29.21
N LEU A 260 18.13 20.68 -30.44
CA LEU A 260 18.25 21.52 -31.63
C LEU A 260 17.08 22.54 -31.66
N PRO A 261 17.34 23.82 -31.98
CA PRO A 261 16.32 24.87 -32.02
C PRO A 261 15.08 24.47 -32.83
N HIS A 262 13.91 24.84 -32.32
CA HIS A 262 12.59 24.56 -32.92
C HIS A 262 12.21 23.07 -33.09
N THR A 263 13.03 22.10 -32.63
CA THR A 263 12.71 20.66 -32.76
C THR A 263 11.91 20.09 -31.58
N LEU A 264 11.80 20.82 -30.46
CA LEU A 264 11.09 20.39 -29.26
C LEU A 264 9.56 20.49 -29.45
N GLN A 265 8.90 19.33 -29.51
CA GLN A 265 7.47 19.17 -29.70
C GLN A 265 6.80 18.50 -28.49
N ILE A 266 5.65 19.05 -28.07
CA ILE A 266 4.72 18.39 -27.14
C ILE A 266 3.64 17.72 -28.00
N GLN A 267 3.81 16.43 -28.30
CA GLN A 267 2.96 15.74 -29.28
C GLN A 267 1.62 15.27 -28.72
N ASN A 268 1.57 15.01 -27.40
CA ASN A 268 0.40 14.55 -26.68
C ASN A 268 0.46 15.20 -25.29
N LEU A 269 -0.44 16.13 -24.98
CA LEU A 269 -0.51 16.81 -23.68
C LEU A 269 -1.69 16.26 -22.86
N CYS A 270 -1.45 15.87 -21.61
CA CYS A 270 -2.44 15.35 -20.66
C CYS A 270 -3.33 14.22 -21.24
N THR A 271 -2.76 13.35 -22.07
CA THR A 271 -3.48 12.27 -22.76
C THR A 271 -3.66 11.03 -21.89
N ILE A 272 -4.85 10.43 -21.90
CA ILE A 272 -5.12 9.22 -21.11
C ILE A 272 -4.77 7.94 -21.87
N HIS A 273 -3.63 7.35 -21.51
CA HIS A 273 -3.20 6.01 -21.94
C HIS A 273 -3.92 4.93 -21.12
N THR A 274 -4.48 3.93 -21.81
CA THR A 274 -5.14 2.78 -21.18
C THR A 274 -4.19 1.59 -21.12
N TYR A 275 -3.94 1.09 -19.92
CA TYR A 275 -3.21 -0.16 -19.64
C TYR A 275 -4.20 -1.27 -19.25
N PRO A 276 -3.78 -2.55 -19.15
CA PRO A 276 -4.67 -3.64 -18.78
C PRO A 276 -5.36 -3.47 -17.41
N THR A 277 -4.67 -2.84 -16.45
CA THR A 277 -5.11 -2.71 -15.04
C THR A 277 -5.51 -1.29 -14.62
N LEU A 278 -5.09 -0.26 -15.37
CA LEU A 278 -5.32 1.16 -15.04
C LEU A 278 -5.43 2.05 -16.29
N HIS A 279 -5.92 3.27 -16.11
CA HIS A 279 -5.68 4.41 -17.01
C HIS A 279 -4.66 5.36 -16.36
N GLN A 280 -3.80 5.95 -17.18
CA GLN A 280 -2.73 6.86 -16.76
C GLN A 280 -2.77 8.12 -17.64
N MET A 281 -2.73 9.30 -17.03
CA MET A 281 -2.47 10.53 -17.77
C MET A 281 -0.95 10.67 -18.00
N ILE A 282 -0.57 10.86 -19.26
CA ILE A 282 0.81 10.99 -19.74
C ILE A 282 0.87 12.18 -20.70
N SER A 283 1.96 12.95 -20.61
CA SER A 283 2.36 13.88 -21.67
C SER A 283 3.62 13.38 -22.36
N THR A 284 3.75 13.59 -23.67
CA THR A 284 4.91 13.15 -24.45
C THR A 284 5.63 14.34 -25.08
N LEU A 285 6.87 14.57 -24.62
CA LEU A 285 7.81 15.53 -25.19
C LEU A 285 8.79 14.79 -26.10
N LYS A 286 9.12 15.38 -27.26
CA LYS A 286 10.20 14.90 -28.14
C LYS A 286 11.05 16.06 -28.64
N ALA A 287 12.34 15.82 -28.84
CA ALA A 287 13.22 16.75 -29.53
C ALA A 287 14.26 15.97 -30.35
N LYS A 288 14.91 16.66 -31.29
CA LYS A 288 16.18 16.18 -31.87
C LYS A 288 17.34 16.80 -31.08
N LEU A 289 18.38 16.01 -30.86
CA LEU A 289 19.63 16.43 -30.27
C LEU A 289 20.69 16.62 -31.37
N PRO A 290 21.72 17.47 -31.16
CA PRO A 290 22.96 17.37 -31.92
C PRO A 290 23.68 16.05 -31.60
N GLN A 291 24.81 15.78 -32.26
CA GLN A 291 25.72 14.74 -31.80
C GLN A 291 26.33 15.16 -30.46
N CYS A 292 25.80 14.61 -29.36
CA CYS A 292 26.25 14.83 -27.99
C CYS A 292 26.46 13.48 -27.28
N ARG A 293 27.25 13.48 -26.20
CA ARG A 293 27.45 12.27 -25.39
C ARG A 293 26.21 11.97 -24.54
N LEU A 294 26.06 10.72 -24.13
CA LEU A 294 25.03 10.33 -23.18
C LEU A 294 25.28 10.99 -21.81
N TYR A 295 26.54 11.19 -21.44
CA TYR A 295 26.91 12.02 -20.29
C TYR A 295 26.34 13.45 -20.36
N ASP A 296 26.39 14.10 -21.54
CA ASP A 296 25.91 15.47 -21.71
C ASP A 296 24.37 15.53 -21.57
N ILE A 297 23.66 14.49 -22.05
CA ILE A 297 22.21 14.33 -21.86
C ILE A 297 21.87 14.17 -20.37
N PHE A 298 22.60 13.32 -19.64
CA PHE A 298 22.41 13.16 -18.20
C PHE A 298 22.70 14.48 -17.46
N LYS A 299 23.76 15.20 -17.83
CA LYS A 299 24.15 16.47 -17.18
C LYS A 299 23.05 17.53 -17.21
N ALA A 300 22.30 17.64 -18.31
CA ALA A 300 21.14 18.54 -18.40
C ALA A 300 19.90 17.99 -17.67
N LEU A 301 19.56 16.73 -17.90
CA LEU A 301 18.26 16.16 -17.47
C LEU A 301 18.25 15.66 -16.03
N PHE A 302 19.39 15.26 -15.45
CA PHE A 302 19.47 14.53 -14.18
C PHE A 302 19.58 15.46 -12.95
N PRO A 303 19.01 15.10 -11.79
CA PRO A 303 17.93 14.12 -11.61
C PRO A 303 16.66 14.59 -12.32
N CYS A 304 15.77 13.64 -12.66
CA CYS A 304 14.53 13.96 -13.36
C CYS A 304 13.71 15.02 -12.61
N GLY A 305 13.19 16.01 -13.33
CA GLY A 305 12.43 17.11 -12.74
C GLY A 305 11.25 16.65 -11.86
N SER A 306 10.53 15.60 -12.28
CA SER A 306 9.36 15.05 -11.57
C SER A 306 9.66 14.60 -10.13
N ILE A 307 10.87 14.08 -9.86
CA ILE A 307 11.30 13.61 -8.53
C ILE A 307 12.18 14.61 -7.76
N THR A 308 12.34 15.82 -8.30
CA THR A 308 13.07 16.93 -7.67
C THR A 308 12.13 18.09 -7.38
N GLY A 309 11.56 18.71 -8.41
CA GLY A 309 10.86 19.99 -8.34
C GLY A 309 11.67 21.15 -8.94
N ALA A 310 11.21 22.38 -8.73
CA ALA A 310 11.60 23.54 -9.54
C ALA A 310 11.74 24.84 -8.71
N PRO A 311 12.76 25.69 -8.93
CA PRO A 311 13.92 25.50 -9.82
C PRO A 311 14.84 24.38 -9.32
N LYS A 312 15.41 23.59 -10.25
CA LYS A 312 16.10 22.31 -9.93
C LYS A 312 17.20 22.48 -8.87
N LYS A 313 18.13 23.44 -9.05
CA LYS A 313 19.28 23.65 -8.14
C LYS A 313 18.86 23.94 -6.69
N SER A 314 18.12 25.04 -6.45
CA SER A 314 17.70 25.40 -5.08
C SER A 314 16.80 24.33 -4.46
N THR A 315 15.98 23.65 -5.27
CA THR A 315 15.15 22.54 -4.78
C THR A 315 15.99 21.35 -4.30
N MET A 316 17.11 21.01 -4.97
CA MET A 316 18.04 19.98 -4.49
C MET A 316 18.74 20.39 -3.18
N GLU A 317 19.12 21.66 -3.04
CA GLU A 317 19.71 22.20 -1.80
C GLU A 317 18.72 22.10 -0.62
N ILE A 318 17.44 22.44 -0.86
CA ILE A 318 16.35 22.27 0.13
C ILE A 318 16.19 20.79 0.52
N ILE A 319 16.11 19.88 -0.46
CA ILE A 319 15.98 18.43 -0.22
C ILE A 319 17.14 17.91 0.64
N GLN A 320 18.38 18.30 0.31
CA GLN A 320 19.59 17.85 1.00
C GLN A 320 19.65 18.33 2.47
N SER A 321 19.10 19.52 2.76
CA SER A 321 18.99 20.04 4.14
C SER A 321 18.02 19.25 5.03
N LEU A 322 17.00 18.60 4.43
CA LEU A 322 15.88 17.96 5.12
C LEU A 322 16.02 16.44 5.24
N GLU A 323 16.37 15.75 4.15
CA GLU A 323 16.28 14.29 4.12
C GLU A 323 17.38 13.60 4.93
N LYS A 324 18.56 14.24 5.07
CA LYS A 324 19.70 13.80 5.90
C LYS A 324 20.07 12.31 5.70
N ARG A 325 19.92 11.84 4.47
CA ARG A 325 20.21 10.49 3.98
C ARG A 325 20.54 10.55 2.49
N GLU A 326 21.20 9.53 1.99
CA GLU A 326 21.24 9.23 0.56
C GLU A 326 19.87 8.70 0.11
N ARG A 327 19.43 9.06 -1.11
CA ARG A 327 18.35 8.35 -1.81
C ARG A 327 18.88 7.11 -2.53
N GLY A 328 20.16 7.09 -2.92
CA GLY A 328 20.80 5.95 -3.56
C GLY A 328 20.17 5.67 -4.92
N VAL A 329 19.85 4.40 -5.20
CA VAL A 329 19.16 4.02 -6.44
C VAL A 329 17.78 4.68 -6.55
N TYR A 330 17.06 4.92 -5.45
CA TYR A 330 15.74 5.57 -5.50
C TYR A 330 15.87 7.02 -6.00
N CYS A 331 14.97 7.44 -6.91
CA CYS A 331 15.02 8.72 -7.62
C CYS A 331 16.28 8.96 -8.51
N GLY A 332 17.18 7.98 -8.64
CA GLY A 332 18.30 8.01 -9.59
C GLY A 332 17.87 7.67 -11.03
N SER A 333 18.51 6.66 -11.63
CA SER A 333 18.15 6.13 -12.95
C SER A 333 18.43 4.62 -13.03
N ILE A 334 17.59 3.86 -13.74
CA ILE A 334 17.87 2.47 -14.15
C ILE A 334 17.64 2.38 -15.65
N GLY A 335 18.50 1.68 -16.40
CA GLY A 335 18.31 1.60 -17.85
C GLY A 335 19.08 0.51 -18.59
N VAL A 336 18.82 0.48 -19.90
CA VAL A 336 19.54 -0.31 -20.89
C VAL A 336 20.08 0.62 -21.98
N ILE A 337 21.32 0.38 -22.40
CA ILE A 337 21.94 1.00 -23.57
C ILE A 337 22.29 -0.10 -24.56
N SER A 338 21.96 0.14 -25.83
CA SER A 338 22.30 -0.70 -26.98
C SER A 338 22.82 0.19 -28.10
N LYS A 339 23.26 -0.41 -29.20
CA LYS A 339 23.73 0.31 -30.39
C LYS A 339 22.76 1.40 -30.89
N ASP A 340 21.45 1.09 -30.97
CA ASP A 340 20.45 1.94 -31.64
C ASP A 340 19.44 2.61 -30.68
N GLU A 341 19.28 2.09 -29.47
CA GLU A 341 18.39 2.65 -28.44
C GLU A 341 19.05 2.68 -27.05
N ALA A 342 18.82 3.78 -26.32
CA ALA A 342 19.06 3.88 -24.88
C ALA A 342 17.74 4.22 -24.17
N ILE A 343 17.41 3.50 -23.09
CA ILE A 343 16.15 3.63 -22.37
C ILE A 343 16.42 3.66 -20.88
N PHE A 344 15.99 4.74 -20.23
CA PHE A 344 16.11 4.95 -18.79
C PHE A 344 14.75 5.20 -18.15
N SER A 345 14.53 4.64 -16.97
CA SER A 345 13.36 4.90 -16.13
C SER A 345 13.75 5.61 -14.85
N VAL A 346 12.79 6.35 -14.29
CA VAL A 346 12.97 6.96 -12.96
C VAL A 346 12.65 5.88 -11.90
N PRO A 347 13.61 5.42 -11.08
CA PRO A 347 13.39 4.40 -10.06
C PRO A 347 12.52 4.92 -8.91
N ILE A 348 11.21 4.76 -9.10
CA ILE A 348 10.14 4.88 -8.10
C ILE A 348 9.39 3.54 -8.03
N ARG A 349 8.77 3.24 -6.87
CA ARG A 349 8.33 1.86 -6.52
C ARG A 349 9.51 0.88 -6.59
N THR A 350 10.65 1.30 -6.04
CA THR A 350 11.93 0.57 -6.12
C THR A 350 12.40 0.19 -4.73
N LEU A 351 12.53 -1.11 -4.50
CA LEU A 351 13.01 -1.72 -3.26
C LEU A 351 14.52 -1.95 -3.41
N VAL A 352 15.29 -1.61 -2.38
CA VAL A 352 16.76 -1.61 -2.44
C VAL A 352 17.31 -2.30 -1.19
N ARG A 353 18.25 -3.23 -1.36
CA ARG A 353 19.01 -3.85 -0.27
C ARG A 353 20.49 -3.73 -0.57
N ARG A 354 21.25 -3.00 0.25
CA ARG A 354 22.73 -2.92 0.11
C ARG A 354 23.36 -4.23 0.56
N TYR A 355 24.61 -4.47 0.17
CA TYR A 355 25.40 -5.61 0.62
C TYR A 355 25.42 -5.70 2.16
N ASN A 356 25.22 -6.92 2.68
CA ASN A 356 25.07 -7.25 4.11
C ASN A 356 23.90 -6.59 4.88
N GLU A 357 22.96 -5.87 4.23
CA GLU A 357 21.73 -5.44 4.91
C GLU A 357 20.74 -6.62 5.10
N ALA A 358 20.23 -6.79 6.32
CA ALA A 358 19.21 -7.81 6.64
C ALA A 358 17.77 -7.41 6.25
N PHE A 359 17.61 -6.28 5.56
CA PHE A 359 16.33 -5.65 5.25
C PHE A 359 16.37 -4.95 3.89
N TYR A 360 15.20 -4.62 3.36
CA TYR A 360 15.02 -3.78 2.18
C TYR A 360 14.55 -2.38 2.60
N ARG A 361 15.04 -1.38 1.88
CA ARG A 361 14.63 0.02 1.94
C ARG A 361 13.62 0.30 0.83
N TYR A 362 12.65 1.16 1.09
CA TYR A 362 11.72 1.66 0.07
C TYR A 362 11.45 3.15 0.24
N GLY A 363 11.77 3.95 -0.79
CA GLY A 363 11.53 5.39 -0.84
C GLY A 363 10.13 5.76 -1.36
N VAL A 364 9.46 6.67 -0.65
CA VAL A 364 8.19 7.30 -1.04
C VAL A 364 8.29 8.82 -0.94
N GLY A 365 7.57 9.54 -1.80
CA GLY A 365 7.58 11.00 -1.78
C GLY A 365 6.32 11.63 -2.36
N SER A 366 6.26 12.95 -2.23
CA SER A 366 5.15 13.83 -2.61
C SER A 366 5.71 15.14 -3.18
N GLY A 367 5.20 15.57 -4.33
CA GLY A 367 5.51 16.90 -4.89
C GLY A 367 4.72 17.97 -4.16
N ILE A 368 5.31 18.53 -3.09
CA ILE A 368 4.69 19.57 -2.28
C ILE A 368 4.69 20.88 -3.08
N VAL A 369 3.50 21.43 -3.31
CA VAL A 369 3.26 22.76 -3.91
C VAL A 369 2.65 23.71 -2.86
N TRP A 370 2.31 24.93 -3.26
CA TRP A 370 1.74 25.91 -2.32
C TRP A 370 0.46 25.42 -1.64
N ASP A 371 -0.50 24.86 -2.39
CA ASP A 371 -1.80 24.45 -1.86
C ASP A 371 -1.84 23.04 -1.24
N SER A 372 -0.69 22.34 -1.22
CA SER A 372 -0.53 21.05 -0.54
C SER A 372 -0.87 21.14 0.95
N ARG A 373 -1.33 20.04 1.53
CA ARG A 373 -1.64 19.92 2.97
C ARG A 373 -0.94 18.71 3.56
N ALA A 374 -0.14 18.90 4.61
CA ALA A 374 0.72 17.84 5.18
C ALA A 374 0.00 16.50 5.44
N LYS A 375 -1.24 16.52 5.96
CA LYS A 375 -2.05 15.31 6.17
C LYS A 375 -2.39 14.57 4.88
N GLN A 376 -2.68 15.29 3.79
CA GLN A 376 -3.06 14.72 2.50
C GLN A 376 -1.83 14.17 1.75
N GLU A 377 -0.74 14.92 1.73
CA GLU A 377 0.51 14.46 1.11
C GLU A 377 1.09 13.23 1.83
N PHE A 378 1.04 13.19 3.16
CA PHE A 378 1.45 12.00 3.93
C PHE A 378 0.50 10.80 3.75
N GLN A 379 -0.79 11.04 3.48
CA GLN A 379 -1.71 9.99 3.02
C GLN A 379 -1.32 9.49 1.61
N GLU A 380 -0.87 10.36 0.70
CA GLU A 380 -0.34 9.95 -0.61
C GLU A 380 0.96 9.11 -0.45
N LEU A 381 1.88 9.48 0.45
CA LEU A 381 3.04 8.64 0.80
C LEU A 381 2.60 7.26 1.28
N LYS A 382 1.64 7.17 2.21
CA LYS A 382 1.08 5.90 2.69
C LYS A 382 0.42 5.10 1.58
N LEU A 383 -0.38 5.72 0.71
CA LEU A 383 -0.99 5.03 -0.44
C LEU A 383 0.07 4.47 -1.41
N LYS A 384 1.20 5.16 -1.59
CA LYS A 384 2.33 4.67 -2.39
C LYS A 384 3.03 3.44 -1.81
N THR A 385 2.88 3.14 -0.51
CA THR A 385 3.42 1.88 0.07
C THR A 385 2.52 0.67 -0.13
N HIS A 386 1.23 0.84 -0.41
CA HIS A 386 0.27 -0.27 -0.42
C HIS A 386 0.57 -1.37 -1.45
N PHE A 387 1.38 -1.11 -2.49
CA PHE A 387 1.72 -2.14 -3.47
C PHE A 387 2.62 -3.24 -2.88
N LEU A 388 3.38 -2.96 -1.82
CA LEU A 388 4.16 -3.97 -1.09
C LEU A 388 3.27 -5.04 -0.42
N PHE A 389 1.96 -4.78 -0.36
CA PHE A 389 1.02 -5.39 0.58
C PHE A 389 -0.29 -5.81 -0.14
N THR A 390 -0.19 -6.42 -1.32
CA THR A 390 -1.34 -6.66 -2.21
C THR A 390 -1.85 -8.10 -2.22
N SER A 391 -2.98 -8.32 -1.55
CA SER A 391 -3.79 -9.53 -1.66
C SER A 391 -4.40 -9.70 -3.06
N ASN A 392 -4.28 -10.92 -3.61
CA ASN A 392 -4.61 -11.20 -5.01
C ASN A 392 -6.14 -11.27 -5.28
N HIS A 393 -6.63 -10.43 -6.20
CA HIS A 393 -8.01 -10.44 -6.68
C HIS A 393 -8.08 -10.18 -8.20
N ASN A 394 -8.14 -11.24 -9.01
CA ASN A 394 -8.90 -11.35 -10.28
C ASN A 394 -8.63 -12.69 -11.00
N MET A 395 -9.65 -13.56 -11.13
CA MET A 395 -9.71 -14.65 -12.11
C MET A 395 -11.16 -14.82 -12.59
N PRO A 396 -11.42 -15.10 -13.88
CA PRO A 396 -12.78 -15.20 -14.43
C PRO A 396 -13.44 -16.58 -14.15
N PRO A 397 -14.78 -16.66 -14.01
CA PRO A 397 -15.50 -17.90 -13.69
C PRO A 397 -16.06 -18.64 -14.91
N SER A 398 -16.26 -19.95 -14.78
CA SER A 398 -17.03 -20.80 -15.71
C SER A 398 -18.29 -21.40 -15.06
N THR A 399 -19.16 -21.99 -15.88
CA THR A 399 -20.61 -22.17 -15.65
C THR A 399 -21.05 -23.33 -14.74
N GLN A 400 -22.07 -23.05 -13.91
CA GLN A 400 -23.29 -23.83 -13.52
C GLN A 400 -23.31 -25.38 -13.66
N THR A 401 -24.05 -26.14 -12.82
CA THR A 401 -25.49 -26.46 -13.08
C THR A 401 -26.24 -27.15 -11.91
N GLN A 402 -27.39 -26.56 -11.53
CA GLN A 402 -28.67 -27.10 -10.99
C GLN A 402 -28.81 -28.26 -9.94
N LYS A 403 -29.55 -27.93 -8.85
CA LYS A 403 -30.70 -28.68 -8.20
C LYS A 403 -30.38 -30.02 -7.45
N LYS A 404 -31.22 -30.58 -6.54
CA LYS A 404 -32.67 -30.41 -6.21
C LYS A 404 -33.01 -30.76 -4.72
N GLN A 405 -34.27 -30.50 -4.30
CA GLN A 405 -34.89 -30.58 -2.94
C GLN A 405 -35.03 -32.04 -2.35
N ALA A 406 -35.57 -32.35 -1.16
CA ALA A 406 -36.40 -31.63 -0.15
C ALA A 406 -36.43 -32.30 1.27
N LYS A 407 -36.90 -31.55 2.32
CA LYS A 407 -37.74 -31.94 3.53
C LYS A 407 -37.35 -33.20 4.39
N SER A 408 -37.56 -33.37 5.71
CA SER A 408 -38.31 -32.77 6.85
C SER A 408 -37.72 -33.35 8.20
N GLN A 409 -38.13 -33.16 9.48
CA GLN A 409 -38.92 -32.14 10.23
C GLN A 409 -38.57 -32.12 11.76
N ASN A 410 -39.24 -31.22 12.51
CA ASN A 410 -39.35 -31.01 13.98
C ASN A 410 -38.87 -32.11 14.97
N LEU A 411 -38.23 -31.75 16.10
CA LEU A 411 -38.88 -31.41 17.40
C LEU A 411 -38.14 -30.37 18.28
N LYS A 412 -38.89 -29.42 18.86
CA LYS A 412 -38.38 -28.33 19.73
C LYS A 412 -37.89 -28.83 21.10
N LEU A 413 -36.95 -28.10 21.71
CA LEU A 413 -36.80 -28.00 23.17
C LEU A 413 -36.62 -26.53 23.59
N GLN A 414 -37.02 -26.19 24.80
CA GLN A 414 -37.05 -24.80 25.32
C GLN A 414 -35.74 -24.44 26.03
N CYS A 415 -35.44 -23.14 26.07
CA CYS A 415 -34.31 -22.57 26.82
C CYS A 415 -34.81 -21.32 27.55
N THR A 416 -34.43 -21.17 28.82
CA THR A 416 -35.03 -20.24 29.78
C THR A 416 -34.47 -18.81 29.68
N THR A 417 -35.41 -17.87 29.51
CA THR A 417 -35.40 -16.49 30.00
C THR A 417 -34.04 -15.83 30.30
N LEU A 418 -33.38 -15.32 29.27
CA LEU A 418 -32.57 -14.10 29.38
C LEU A 418 -33.38 -12.92 28.82
N GLN A 419 -33.14 -11.71 29.35
CA GLN A 419 -33.99 -10.55 29.09
C GLN A 419 -34.02 -10.17 27.60
N LYS A 420 -35.21 -9.86 27.07
CA LYS A 420 -35.40 -9.45 25.67
C LYS A 420 -34.78 -8.05 25.44
N PRO A 421 -34.15 -7.80 24.28
CA PRO A 421 -34.03 -6.45 23.74
C PRO A 421 -35.41 -5.77 23.65
N ARG A 422 -35.46 -4.44 23.78
CA ARG A 422 -36.70 -3.66 23.58
C ARG A 422 -37.06 -3.59 22.10
N PHE A 423 -37.73 -4.62 21.60
CA PHE A 423 -38.45 -4.59 20.32
C PHE A 423 -39.70 -3.68 20.45
N GLN A 424 -39.49 -2.36 20.47
CA GLN A 424 -40.56 -1.36 20.46
C GLN A 424 -40.30 -0.28 19.41
N ASP A 425 -41.39 0.19 18.81
CA ASP A 425 -41.54 1.38 17.98
C ASP A 425 -40.79 1.46 16.63
N PHE A 426 -40.28 0.32 16.12
CA PHE A 426 -40.03 0.20 14.68
C PHE A 426 -41.32 -0.05 13.90
N LYS A 427 -41.87 0.99 13.24
CA LYS A 427 -42.91 0.81 12.24
C LYS A 427 -42.36 -0.02 11.08
N LEU A 428 -42.92 -1.21 10.88
CA LEU A 428 -42.40 -2.26 9.97
C LEU A 428 -42.48 -1.94 8.46
N GLN A 429 -42.71 -0.69 8.08
CA GLN A 429 -43.19 -0.29 6.77
C GLN A 429 -42.09 0.11 5.78
N ASP A 430 -40.93 0.59 6.23
CA ASP A 430 -39.96 1.29 5.37
C ASP A 430 -38.53 0.71 5.37
N PHE A 431 -38.39 -0.58 5.05
CA PHE A 431 -37.09 -1.17 4.70
C PHE A 431 -37.16 -2.09 3.48
N ARG A 432 -37.17 -1.48 2.28
CA ARG A 432 -36.66 -2.05 1.01
C ARG A 432 -37.01 -3.54 0.81
N LEU A 433 -38.29 -3.86 0.96
CA LEU A 433 -38.77 -5.15 1.45
C LEU A 433 -38.42 -6.38 0.57
N GLN A 434 -38.41 -7.55 1.23
CA GLN A 434 -38.30 -8.93 0.70
C GLN A 434 -36.94 -9.49 0.24
N LYS A 435 -35.86 -8.70 0.06
CA LYS A 435 -34.65 -9.20 -0.66
C LYS A 435 -33.43 -9.62 0.18
N PHE A 436 -33.38 -9.40 1.49
CA PHE A 436 -32.24 -9.81 2.32
C PHE A 436 -32.32 -11.27 2.83
N LYS A 437 -31.18 -11.80 3.29
CA LYS A 437 -31.04 -13.16 3.82
C LYS A 437 -30.34 -13.16 5.17
N LEU A 438 -30.63 -14.15 6.01
CA LEU A 438 -29.79 -14.49 7.16
C LEU A 438 -28.62 -15.35 6.69
N ILE A 439 -27.46 -15.25 7.31
CA ILE A 439 -26.22 -15.94 6.91
C ILE A 439 -25.64 -16.70 8.10
N GLU A 440 -25.22 -17.95 7.88
CA GLU A 440 -24.20 -18.58 8.70
C GLU A 440 -22.95 -18.90 7.89
N THR A 441 -21.81 -18.96 8.57
CA THR A 441 -20.50 -19.21 7.94
C THR A 441 -19.66 -19.99 8.94
N MET A 442 -19.34 -21.23 8.60
CA MET A 442 -18.94 -22.28 9.55
C MET A 442 -17.72 -23.04 9.03
N LEU A 443 -16.90 -23.58 9.92
CA LEU A 443 -15.80 -24.48 9.56
C LEU A 443 -16.35 -25.86 9.18
N PHE A 444 -15.96 -26.39 8.02
CA PHE A 444 -16.42 -27.66 7.46
C PHE A 444 -15.24 -28.53 7.00
N GLN A 445 -15.20 -29.79 7.43
CA GLN A 445 -14.14 -30.74 7.07
C GLN A 445 -14.68 -32.18 7.24
N ASN A 446 -14.34 -33.09 6.32
CA ASN A 446 -14.74 -34.51 6.37
C ASN A 446 -16.25 -34.76 6.60
N GLY A 447 -17.13 -33.89 6.07
CA GLY A 447 -18.58 -33.98 6.29
C GLY A 447 -19.06 -33.48 7.67
N ARG A 448 -18.15 -33.00 8.52
CA ARG A 448 -18.42 -32.47 9.87
C ARG A 448 -18.32 -30.95 9.88
N VAL A 449 -19.07 -30.32 10.78
CA VAL A 449 -19.06 -28.87 11.02
C VAL A 449 -18.76 -28.59 12.49
N PHE A 450 -17.85 -27.66 12.75
CA PHE A 450 -17.57 -27.18 14.12
C PHE A 450 -18.73 -26.33 14.65
N LEU A 451 -19.26 -26.68 15.83
CA LEU A 451 -20.38 -26.01 16.51
C LEU A 451 -21.69 -25.93 15.70
N LEU A 452 -21.97 -26.95 14.86
CA LEU A 452 -23.12 -26.99 13.94
C LEU A 452 -24.45 -26.66 14.62
N TYR A 453 -24.74 -27.27 15.78
CA TYR A 453 -25.96 -27.01 16.53
C TYR A 453 -26.07 -25.53 16.93
N LYS A 454 -25.02 -24.92 17.48
CA LYS A 454 -25.06 -23.51 17.90
C LYS A 454 -25.30 -22.58 16.71
N HIS A 455 -24.66 -22.84 15.57
CA HIS A 455 -24.90 -22.06 14.34
C HIS A 455 -26.36 -22.17 13.85
N LEU A 456 -26.90 -23.38 13.77
CA LEU A 456 -28.29 -23.58 13.33
C LEU A 456 -29.31 -23.06 14.36
N ASN A 457 -29.00 -23.13 15.66
CA ASN A 457 -29.81 -22.56 16.73
C ASN A 457 -29.85 -21.03 16.64
N ARG A 458 -28.69 -20.36 16.49
CA ARG A 458 -28.63 -18.90 16.31
C ARG A 458 -29.36 -18.44 15.04
N LEU A 459 -29.22 -19.18 13.95
CA LEU A 459 -29.93 -18.93 12.70
C LEU A 459 -31.44 -19.12 12.85
N ALA A 460 -31.89 -20.13 13.60
CA ALA A 460 -33.30 -20.35 13.94
C ALA A 460 -33.87 -19.31 14.92
N LYS A 461 -33.11 -18.86 15.93
CA LYS A 461 -33.45 -17.74 16.82
C LYS A 461 -33.68 -16.48 15.98
N SER A 462 -32.73 -16.13 15.11
CA SER A 462 -32.78 -14.96 14.23
C SER A 462 -33.93 -15.03 13.21
N ALA A 463 -34.21 -16.22 12.67
CA ALA A 463 -35.32 -16.43 11.74
C ALA A 463 -36.69 -16.19 12.40
N ARG A 464 -36.87 -16.54 13.67
CA ARG A 464 -38.12 -16.24 14.40
C ARG A 464 -38.24 -14.76 14.76
N ALA A 465 -37.13 -14.12 15.17
CA ALA A 465 -37.12 -12.71 15.56
C ALA A 465 -37.41 -11.77 14.37
N LEU A 466 -36.85 -12.05 13.19
CA LEU A 466 -36.99 -11.22 11.99
C LEU A 466 -38.05 -11.72 10.99
N ASP A 467 -38.96 -12.60 11.41
CA ASP A 467 -40.04 -13.18 10.59
C ASP A 467 -39.56 -13.83 9.26
N PHE A 468 -38.84 -14.96 9.36
CA PHE A 468 -38.43 -15.81 8.24
C PHE A 468 -39.05 -17.20 8.41
N GLU A 469 -39.54 -17.81 7.32
CA GLU A 469 -40.09 -19.16 7.38
C GLU A 469 -39.05 -20.19 7.88
N THR A 470 -39.23 -20.78 9.06
CA THR A 470 -38.24 -21.73 9.64
C THR A 470 -38.31 -23.14 9.06
N LYS A 471 -39.17 -23.40 8.06
CA LYS A 471 -39.60 -24.75 7.61
C LYS A 471 -38.48 -25.70 7.17
N HIS A 472 -37.32 -25.20 6.75
CA HIS A 472 -36.17 -26.01 6.37
C HIS A 472 -35.04 -26.05 7.42
N ILE A 473 -34.96 -25.07 8.33
CA ILE A 473 -33.95 -25.06 9.40
C ILE A 473 -34.39 -25.82 10.64
N ALA A 474 -35.66 -25.72 11.03
CA ALA A 474 -36.20 -26.50 12.13
C ALA A 474 -35.92 -28.02 11.96
N PRO A 475 -36.22 -28.67 10.82
CA PRO A 475 -35.76 -30.04 10.54
C PRO A 475 -34.29 -30.30 10.88
N LEU A 476 -33.40 -29.47 10.34
CA LEU A 476 -31.96 -29.67 10.40
C LEU A 476 -31.42 -29.51 11.83
N LEU A 477 -31.90 -28.50 12.56
CA LEU A 477 -31.52 -28.26 13.94
C LEU A 477 -31.94 -29.41 14.87
N HIS A 478 -33.14 -29.95 14.69
CA HIS A 478 -33.66 -30.99 15.58
C HIS A 478 -33.15 -32.41 15.23
N SER A 479 -32.57 -32.59 14.03
CA SER A 479 -31.81 -33.81 13.69
C SER A 479 -30.43 -33.90 14.38
N LEU A 480 -30.07 -32.88 15.17
CA LEU A 480 -28.79 -32.78 15.88
C LEU A 480 -29.01 -32.79 17.39
N THR A 481 -28.19 -33.57 18.09
CA THR A 481 -28.03 -33.42 19.54
C THR A 481 -27.32 -32.10 19.89
N MET A 482 -27.54 -31.61 21.10
CA MET A 482 -26.60 -30.65 21.70
C MET A 482 -25.22 -31.34 21.84
N PRO A 483 -24.11 -30.70 21.45
CA PRO A 483 -22.79 -31.21 21.78
C PRO A 483 -22.59 -31.12 23.30
N THR A 484 -22.00 -32.15 23.90
CA THR A 484 -21.56 -32.12 25.31
C THR A 484 -20.56 -30.99 25.50
N LEU A 485 -20.68 -30.23 26.59
CA LEU A 485 -19.68 -29.21 26.92
C LEU A 485 -18.36 -29.87 27.33
N PRO A 486 -17.22 -29.45 26.77
CA PRO A 486 -15.92 -30.00 27.13
C PRO A 486 -15.59 -29.71 28.60
N LYS A 487 -15.00 -30.68 29.30
CA LYS A 487 -14.45 -30.49 30.66
C LYS A 487 -13.08 -29.78 30.63
N ILE A 488 -13.01 -28.69 29.87
CA ILE A 488 -11.82 -27.87 29.66
C ILE A 488 -11.75 -26.74 30.69
N ARG A 489 -10.54 -26.36 31.08
CA ARG A 489 -10.27 -25.29 32.06
C ARG A 489 -9.36 -24.18 31.55
N ASN A 490 -8.63 -24.36 30.45
CA ASN A 490 -7.77 -23.32 29.89
C ASN A 490 -8.33 -22.79 28.56
N PHE A 491 -8.21 -21.48 28.35
CA PHE A 491 -8.58 -20.80 27.12
C PHE A 491 -7.78 -21.31 25.90
N LEU A 492 -6.52 -21.67 26.09
CA LEU A 492 -5.64 -22.15 25.02
C LEU A 492 -5.94 -23.59 24.58
N ASP A 493 -6.72 -24.37 25.34
CA ASP A 493 -7.12 -25.74 24.96
C ASP A 493 -8.03 -25.77 23.71
N PHE A 494 -8.52 -24.61 23.27
CA PHE A 494 -9.26 -24.41 22.01
C PHE A 494 -8.36 -24.06 20.82
N MET A 495 -7.04 -24.09 20.98
CA MET A 495 -6.06 -23.91 19.90
C MET A 495 -5.27 -25.22 19.65
N PRO A 496 -5.38 -25.84 18.46
CA PRO A 496 -6.31 -25.55 17.35
C PRO A 496 -7.75 -26.01 17.65
N LEU A 497 -8.67 -25.77 16.71
CA LEU A 497 -10.07 -26.24 16.78
C LEU A 497 -10.22 -27.77 16.57
N SER A 498 -9.47 -28.58 17.33
CA SER A 498 -9.35 -30.05 17.16
C SER A 498 -10.31 -30.87 18.04
N LEU A 499 -11.00 -30.23 18.99
CA LEU A 499 -11.87 -30.86 19.99
C LEU A 499 -13.02 -31.67 19.35
N LYS A 500 -12.83 -32.99 19.24
CA LYS A 500 -13.64 -33.90 18.41
C LYS A 500 -15.14 -33.93 18.77
N GLU A 501 -15.50 -33.58 20.00
CA GLU A 501 -16.90 -33.52 20.49
C GLU A 501 -17.67 -32.29 19.99
N LEU A 502 -16.97 -31.20 19.68
CA LEU A 502 -17.56 -29.97 19.14
C LEU A 502 -17.78 -30.02 17.60
N TRP A 503 -17.26 -31.06 16.94
CA TRP A 503 -17.45 -31.31 15.52
C TRP A 503 -18.64 -32.26 15.31
N GLN A 504 -19.72 -31.78 14.70
CA GLN A 504 -20.93 -32.58 14.48
C GLN A 504 -21.05 -32.98 13.01
N ASN A 505 -21.52 -34.21 12.74
CA ASN A 505 -21.78 -34.66 11.38
C ASN A 505 -22.89 -33.80 10.76
N LEU A 506 -22.67 -33.29 9.55
CA LEU A 506 -23.74 -32.66 8.77
C LEU A 506 -24.61 -33.77 8.17
N PRO A 507 -25.95 -33.78 8.35
CA PRO A 507 -26.80 -34.89 7.92
C PRO A 507 -26.64 -35.24 6.44
N ILE A 508 -26.57 -36.55 6.13
CA ILE A 508 -26.23 -37.07 4.81
C ILE A 508 -27.19 -36.56 3.73
N ASP A 509 -28.50 -36.53 4.01
CA ASP A 509 -29.49 -36.01 3.06
C ASP A 509 -29.42 -34.49 2.87
N PHE A 510 -28.98 -33.74 3.89
CA PHE A 510 -28.68 -32.32 3.71
C PHE A 510 -27.45 -32.14 2.81
N MET A 511 -26.38 -32.93 3.02
CA MET A 511 -25.21 -32.92 2.14
C MET A 511 -25.58 -33.28 0.69
N ARG A 512 -26.40 -34.32 0.50
CA ARG A 512 -26.92 -34.77 -0.81
C ARG A 512 -27.78 -33.69 -1.49
N GLN A 513 -28.78 -33.14 -0.80
CA GLN A 513 -29.66 -32.06 -1.31
C GLN A 513 -28.87 -30.81 -1.73
N HIS A 514 -27.74 -30.55 -1.07
CA HIS A 514 -26.92 -29.35 -1.27
C HIS A 514 -25.63 -29.58 -2.07
N ASN A 515 -25.45 -30.77 -2.66
CA ASN A 515 -24.26 -31.18 -3.42
C ASN A 515 -22.93 -30.96 -2.67
N LEU A 516 -22.95 -31.11 -1.34
CA LEU A 516 -21.78 -30.97 -0.48
C LEU A 516 -20.99 -32.27 -0.46
N LYS A 517 -19.72 -32.22 -0.90
CA LYS A 517 -18.79 -33.37 -0.80
C LYS A 517 -18.01 -33.30 0.51
N ALA A 518 -17.73 -34.45 1.12
CA ALA A 518 -16.73 -34.52 2.17
C ALA A 518 -15.33 -34.25 1.58
N SER A 519 -14.49 -33.50 2.30
CA SER A 519 -13.13 -33.16 1.91
C SER A 519 -12.21 -33.25 3.12
N GLN A 520 -11.02 -33.82 2.96
CA GLN A 520 -9.99 -33.82 4.01
C GLN A 520 -9.42 -32.42 4.26
N GLN A 521 -9.42 -31.55 3.25
CA GLN A 521 -9.06 -30.15 3.42
C GLN A 521 -10.20 -29.40 4.12
N ALA A 522 -9.88 -28.65 5.18
CA ALA A 522 -10.83 -27.79 5.86
C ALA A 522 -11.29 -26.64 4.93
N GLN A 523 -12.58 -26.34 4.98
CA GLN A 523 -13.28 -25.39 4.11
C GLN A 523 -14.28 -24.56 4.91
N ILE A 524 -14.83 -23.52 4.29
CA ILE A 524 -15.88 -22.69 4.87
C ILE A 524 -17.22 -23.08 4.24
N LEU A 525 -18.14 -23.61 5.03
CA LEU A 525 -19.54 -23.78 4.62
C LEU A 525 -20.32 -22.51 4.97
N ARG A 526 -20.75 -21.77 3.96
CA ARG A 526 -21.72 -20.69 4.10
C ARG A 526 -23.13 -21.21 3.84
N ILE A 527 -24.04 -20.89 4.75
CA ILE A 527 -25.49 -21.06 4.60
C ILE A 527 -26.13 -19.68 4.48
N ASN A 528 -27.11 -19.53 3.61
CA ASN A 528 -27.95 -18.33 3.53
C ASN A 528 -29.43 -18.76 3.57
N LEU A 529 -30.22 -18.17 4.46
CA LEU A 529 -31.67 -18.38 4.55
C LEU A 529 -32.40 -17.15 3.98
N ASP A 530 -33.27 -17.34 2.99
CA ASP A 530 -34.18 -16.25 2.56
C ASP A 530 -35.49 -16.22 3.33
N LYS A 531 -36.25 -15.12 3.21
CA LYS A 531 -37.55 -14.92 3.87
C LYS A 531 -38.53 -16.10 3.65
N LYS A 532 -38.45 -16.78 2.49
CA LYS A 532 -39.28 -17.96 2.15
C LYS A 532 -38.73 -19.28 2.69
N GLY A 533 -37.80 -19.20 3.64
CA GLY A 533 -37.19 -20.33 4.34
C GLY A 533 -36.22 -21.14 3.49
N ARG A 534 -35.85 -20.68 2.29
CA ARG A 534 -35.02 -21.46 1.37
C ARG A 534 -33.56 -21.34 1.77
N ILE A 535 -32.93 -22.49 2.00
CA ILE A 535 -31.51 -22.60 2.32
C ILE A 535 -30.69 -22.59 1.02
N TYR A 536 -29.66 -21.76 0.98
CA TYR A 536 -28.66 -21.70 -0.09
C TYR A 536 -27.27 -21.94 0.49
N THR A 537 -26.64 -23.05 0.11
CA THR A 537 -25.28 -23.42 0.51
C THR A 537 -24.24 -22.87 -0.45
N GLN A 538 -23.04 -22.59 0.07
CA GLN A 538 -21.85 -22.29 -0.72
C GLN A 538 -20.63 -22.80 0.05
N ILE A 539 -19.80 -23.59 -0.62
CA ILE A 539 -18.44 -23.89 -0.14
C ILE A 539 -17.52 -22.76 -0.58
N LEU A 540 -16.71 -22.27 0.36
CA LEU A 540 -15.68 -21.28 0.16
C LEU A 540 -14.34 -21.84 0.66
N PRO A 541 -13.20 -21.47 0.05
CA PRO A 541 -11.88 -21.85 0.56
C PRO A 541 -11.64 -21.29 1.97
N LEU A 542 -11.10 -22.13 2.86
CA LEU A 542 -10.59 -21.68 4.15
C LEU A 542 -9.19 -21.09 3.95
N HIS A 543 -9.11 -19.83 3.57
CA HIS A 543 -7.84 -19.10 3.60
C HIS A 543 -7.35 -18.95 5.05
N THR A 544 -6.19 -19.52 5.35
CA THR A 544 -5.34 -19.08 6.48
C THR A 544 -5.11 -17.58 6.34
N SER A 545 -5.19 -16.84 7.45
CA SER A 545 -5.05 -15.39 7.44
C SER A 545 -3.58 -15.02 7.45
N THR A 546 -3.08 -14.41 6.38
CA THR A 546 -1.70 -13.89 6.29
C THR A 546 -1.60 -12.40 6.65
N ALA A 547 -2.74 -11.70 6.74
CA ALA A 547 -2.82 -10.38 7.34
C ALA A 547 -2.25 -10.39 8.76
N LYS A 548 -1.52 -9.32 9.12
CA LYS A 548 -0.86 -9.20 10.43
C LYS A 548 -1.88 -9.28 11.55
N GLN A 549 -1.44 -9.74 12.73
CA GLN A 549 -2.23 -9.79 13.97
C GLN A 549 -2.49 -8.38 14.54
N GLN A 550 -2.87 -7.39 13.72
CA GLN A 550 -3.28 -6.07 14.19
C GLN A 550 -4.77 -5.85 13.94
N ILE A 551 -5.43 -5.17 14.86
CA ILE A 551 -6.81 -4.70 14.73
C ILE A 551 -6.81 -3.17 14.77
N ARG A 552 -7.81 -2.53 14.15
CA ARG A 552 -8.01 -1.07 14.26
C ARG A 552 -9.39 -0.76 14.82
N LEU A 553 -9.52 0.33 15.54
CA LEU A 553 -10.83 0.89 15.87
C LEU A 553 -11.43 1.57 14.63
N SER A 554 -12.74 1.43 14.46
CA SER A 554 -13.55 2.10 13.46
C SER A 554 -13.79 3.56 13.85
N THR A 555 -13.69 4.47 12.88
CA THR A 555 -14.15 5.87 13.05
C THR A 555 -15.67 6.02 12.94
N HIS A 556 -16.39 4.97 12.53
CA HIS A 556 -17.85 4.90 12.51
C HIS A 556 -18.35 4.09 13.72
N THR A 557 -19.19 4.72 14.55
CA THR A 557 -19.83 4.11 15.72
C THR A 557 -21.14 3.41 15.37
N LEU A 558 -21.44 2.30 16.05
CA LEU A 558 -22.71 1.58 15.93
C LEU A 558 -23.78 2.18 16.87
N ASN A 559 -25.05 2.22 16.43
CA ASN A 559 -26.17 2.50 17.33
C ASN A 559 -26.59 1.19 18.03
N PRO A 560 -26.49 1.06 19.36
CA PRO A 560 -26.79 -0.18 20.06
C PRO A 560 -28.27 -0.55 20.02
N HIS A 561 -29.17 0.39 19.69
CA HIS A 561 -30.60 0.15 19.50
C HIS A 561 -30.96 -0.37 18.10
N ASN A 562 -29.97 -0.73 17.27
CA ASN A 562 -30.20 -1.31 15.95
C ASN A 562 -30.30 -2.85 16.03
N ASP A 563 -31.53 -3.36 15.98
CA ASP A 563 -31.82 -4.80 16.05
C ASP A 563 -31.02 -5.68 15.06
N LEU A 564 -30.62 -5.13 13.90
CA LEU A 564 -29.84 -5.88 12.91
C LEU A 564 -28.41 -6.22 13.36
N LEU A 565 -27.87 -5.59 14.42
CA LEU A 565 -26.57 -5.95 14.99
C LEU A 565 -26.61 -7.35 15.63
N TYR A 566 -27.72 -7.71 16.27
CA TYR A 566 -27.90 -9.01 16.93
C TYR A 566 -28.15 -10.17 15.96
N HIS A 567 -28.21 -9.90 14.65
CA HIS A 567 -28.58 -10.86 13.62
C HIS A 567 -27.56 -10.92 12.48
N LYS A 568 -27.03 -12.11 12.18
CA LYS A 568 -26.07 -12.29 11.09
C LYS A 568 -26.81 -12.29 9.74
N THR A 569 -26.89 -11.12 9.07
CA THR A 569 -27.64 -10.95 7.81
C THR A 569 -26.78 -10.48 6.63
N THR A 570 -27.34 -10.48 5.41
CA THR A 570 -26.76 -9.82 4.22
C THR A 570 -26.88 -8.31 4.24
N MET A 571 -27.81 -7.73 4.99
CA MET A 571 -27.90 -6.29 5.23
C MET A 571 -26.90 -5.94 6.33
N ARG A 572 -25.80 -5.30 5.91
CA ARG A 572 -24.71 -4.85 6.76
C ARG A 572 -24.41 -3.37 6.55
N ASP A 573 -25.38 -2.62 6.02
CA ASP A 573 -25.33 -1.18 5.75
C ASP A 573 -24.90 -0.37 7.00
N HIS A 574 -25.20 -0.85 8.21
CA HIS A 574 -24.74 -0.28 9.48
C HIS A 574 -23.22 -0.42 9.75
N PHE A 575 -22.47 -1.13 8.90
CA PHE A 575 -21.01 -1.14 8.83
C PHE A 575 -20.47 -0.32 7.62
N TYR A 576 -21.35 0.31 6.81
CA TYR A 576 -21.01 0.95 5.53
C TYR A 576 -21.73 2.29 5.32
N THR A 577 -21.09 3.39 5.69
CA THR A 577 -21.46 4.74 5.22
C THR A 577 -20.36 5.32 4.33
N ASP A 578 -20.77 6.06 3.29
CA ASP A 578 -19.99 6.95 2.42
C ASP A 578 -18.55 6.53 2.06
N ASN A 579 -18.44 5.82 0.93
CA ASN A 579 -17.21 5.47 0.19
C ASN A 579 -16.11 4.65 0.92
N THR A 580 -16.12 4.54 2.24
CA THR A 580 -15.26 3.59 2.98
C THR A 580 -15.95 2.23 3.15
N SER A 581 -15.56 1.24 2.33
CA SER A 581 -16.09 -0.13 2.39
C SER A 581 -15.51 -0.94 3.56
N CYS A 582 -15.82 -0.54 4.79
CA CYS A 582 -15.33 -1.07 6.06
C CYS A 582 -15.92 -2.43 6.46
N GLY A 583 -15.68 -3.45 5.62
CA GLY A 583 -16.14 -4.81 5.85
C GLY A 583 -16.29 -5.61 4.55
N HIS A 584 -15.95 -6.90 4.60
CA HIS A 584 -16.01 -7.90 3.53
C HIS A 584 -15.34 -7.62 2.17
N LEU A 585 -15.01 -6.38 1.80
CA LEU A 585 -14.45 -6.00 0.49
C LEU A 585 -13.16 -5.15 0.57
N LEU A 586 -12.70 -4.81 1.77
CA LEU A 586 -11.33 -4.38 2.03
C LEU A 586 -10.65 -5.41 2.94
N PHE A 587 -9.99 -6.38 2.31
CA PHE A 587 -8.90 -7.12 2.96
C PHE A 587 -7.66 -6.23 2.91
N ASP A 588 -7.52 -5.42 3.96
CA ASP A 588 -6.38 -4.57 4.23
C ASP A 588 -5.32 -5.45 4.93
N GLU A 589 -4.17 -5.73 4.31
CA GLU A 589 -3.21 -6.72 4.82
C GLU A 589 -2.61 -6.35 6.20
N TYR A 590 -2.82 -5.11 6.63
CA TYR A 590 -2.46 -4.60 7.95
C TYR A 590 -3.43 -5.05 9.03
N VAL A 591 -4.69 -5.34 8.69
CA VAL A 591 -5.80 -5.34 9.64
C VAL A 591 -6.52 -6.69 9.62
N PHE A 592 -6.25 -7.51 10.64
CA PHE A 592 -6.95 -8.76 10.89
C PHE A 592 -8.46 -8.54 11.07
N ASP A 593 -8.86 -7.49 11.79
CA ASP A 593 -10.25 -7.07 11.89
C ASP A 593 -10.39 -5.57 12.22
N THR A 594 -11.46 -4.94 11.74
CA THR A 594 -11.83 -3.58 12.16
C THR A 594 -12.87 -3.70 13.26
N ILE A 595 -12.58 -3.15 14.44
CA ILE A 595 -13.39 -3.21 15.65
C ILE A 595 -14.29 -1.99 15.71
N PHE A 596 -15.55 -2.20 16.05
CA PHE A 596 -16.53 -1.13 16.16
C PHE A 596 -16.81 -0.84 17.64
N ALA A 597 -16.89 0.43 17.98
CA ALA A 597 -17.50 0.90 19.23
C ALA A 597 -18.93 1.38 18.95
N ASN A 598 -19.76 1.50 19.99
CA ASN A 598 -21.07 2.11 19.89
C ASN A 598 -21.04 3.63 20.13
N THR A 599 -22.19 4.28 20.02
CA THR A 599 -22.38 5.72 20.29
C THR A 599 -22.02 6.15 21.72
N ASN A 600 -21.86 5.21 22.66
CA ASN A 600 -21.51 5.48 24.05
C ASN A 600 -20.00 5.32 24.32
N GLY A 601 -19.20 4.93 23.31
CA GLY A 601 -17.77 4.62 23.47
C GLY A 601 -17.47 3.21 24.00
N GLU A 602 -18.47 2.32 24.03
CA GLU A 602 -18.31 0.92 24.43
C GLU A 602 -17.93 0.05 23.21
N ILE A 603 -17.05 -0.93 23.38
CA ILE A 603 -16.66 -1.86 22.31
C ILE A 603 -17.79 -2.84 21.97
N CYS A 604 -17.98 -3.14 20.69
CA CYS A 604 -18.99 -4.07 20.18
C CYS A 604 -18.34 -5.38 19.68
N GLU A 605 -18.09 -5.47 18.37
CA GLU A 605 -17.42 -6.60 17.72
C GLU A 605 -16.50 -6.11 16.59
N GLY A 606 -15.69 -7.02 16.05
CA GLY A 606 -15.01 -6.85 14.77
C GLY A 606 -15.95 -7.12 13.59
N SER A 607 -15.56 -6.69 12.38
CA SER A 607 -16.28 -6.97 11.15
C SER A 607 -16.52 -8.47 10.87
N ARG A 608 -15.69 -9.37 11.44
CA ARG A 608 -15.82 -10.83 11.30
C ARG A 608 -15.64 -11.64 12.60
N SER A 609 -15.29 -11.01 13.72
CA SER A 609 -14.88 -11.68 14.97
C SER A 609 -15.48 -11.01 16.20
N ASN A 610 -15.79 -11.76 17.26
CA ASN A 610 -15.95 -11.13 18.59
C ASN A 610 -14.58 -10.88 19.21
N ILE A 611 -14.52 -10.03 20.23
CA ILE A 611 -13.29 -9.63 20.92
C ILE A 611 -13.26 -10.18 22.35
N ILE A 612 -12.05 -10.54 22.80
CA ILE A 612 -11.71 -10.78 24.20
C ILE A 612 -10.50 -9.90 24.54
N ILE A 613 -10.43 -9.36 25.75
CA ILE A 613 -9.24 -8.75 26.36
C ILE A 613 -8.82 -9.54 27.61
N THR A 614 -7.54 -9.49 27.99
CA THR A 614 -7.10 -9.88 29.35
C THR A 614 -6.86 -8.67 30.24
N ASN A 615 -7.22 -8.84 31.52
CA ASN A 615 -6.96 -7.90 32.59
C ASN A 615 -6.87 -8.68 33.91
N ASN A 616 -5.74 -8.59 34.61
CA ASN A 616 -5.48 -9.27 35.89
C ASN A 616 -5.79 -10.77 35.83
N THR A 617 -5.23 -11.47 34.84
CA THR A 617 -5.42 -12.92 34.54
C THR A 617 -6.84 -13.36 34.14
N GLN A 618 -7.83 -12.46 34.11
CA GLN A 618 -9.20 -12.77 33.68
C GLN A 618 -9.43 -12.34 32.22
N LEU A 619 -10.26 -13.13 31.52
CA LEU A 619 -10.64 -12.91 30.12
C LEU A 619 -12.04 -12.29 30.04
N PHE A 620 -12.15 -11.11 29.42
CA PHE A 620 -13.41 -10.37 29.27
C PHE A 620 -13.79 -10.20 27.80
N THR A 621 -15.06 -10.41 27.46
CA THR A 621 -15.64 -10.07 26.16
C THR A 621 -16.67 -8.95 26.31
N PRO A 622 -16.84 -8.04 25.33
CA PRO A 622 -17.77 -6.93 25.48
C PRO A 622 -19.22 -7.41 25.72
N SER A 623 -20.00 -6.65 26.48
CA SER A 623 -21.38 -6.96 26.84
C SER A 623 -22.25 -7.13 25.60
N ALA A 624 -23.17 -8.11 25.61
CA ALA A 624 -24.15 -8.22 24.54
C ALA A 624 -25.01 -6.93 24.40
N GLN A 625 -25.22 -6.20 25.50
CA GLN A 625 -25.99 -4.95 25.52
C GLN A 625 -25.32 -3.82 24.72
N SER A 626 -24.00 -3.85 24.52
CA SER A 626 -23.25 -2.82 23.79
C SER A 626 -23.51 -2.81 22.28
N GLY A 627 -24.28 -3.77 21.73
CA GLY A 627 -24.69 -3.80 20.32
C GLY A 627 -23.81 -4.67 19.43
N LEU A 628 -23.77 -5.99 19.70
CA LEU A 628 -22.95 -6.95 18.98
C LEU A 628 -23.69 -8.25 18.62
N LEU A 629 -23.24 -8.94 17.58
CA LEU A 629 -23.67 -10.30 17.29
C LEU A 629 -23.08 -11.30 18.29
N CYS A 630 -23.94 -11.98 19.04
CA CYS A 630 -23.52 -13.10 19.90
C CYS A 630 -22.90 -14.23 19.05
N GLY A 631 -21.57 -14.36 19.09
CA GLY A 631 -20.81 -15.40 18.41
C GLY A 631 -21.09 -16.80 18.97
N THR A 632 -21.24 -17.81 18.12
CA THR A 632 -21.41 -19.21 18.58
C THR A 632 -20.21 -19.74 19.37
N PHE A 633 -19.00 -19.26 19.04
CA PHE A 633 -17.78 -19.58 19.79
C PHE A 633 -17.61 -18.74 21.07
N ARG A 634 -18.14 -17.50 21.09
CA ARG A 634 -18.25 -16.66 22.29
C ARG A 634 -19.25 -17.26 23.29
N GLU A 635 -20.43 -17.68 22.80
CA GLU A 635 -21.48 -18.38 23.54
C GLU A 635 -20.93 -19.67 24.19
N LEU A 636 -20.11 -20.45 23.47
CA LEU A 636 -19.41 -21.61 24.03
C LEU A 636 -18.44 -21.26 25.16
N LEU A 637 -17.56 -20.26 24.97
CA LEU A 637 -16.55 -19.89 25.97
C LEU A 637 -17.19 -19.30 27.25
N LEU A 638 -18.34 -18.65 27.12
CA LEU A 638 -19.18 -18.21 28.24
C LEU A 638 -19.83 -19.39 28.97
N GLU A 639 -20.42 -20.36 28.24
CA GLU A 639 -20.99 -21.58 28.84
C GLU A 639 -19.93 -22.44 29.57
N CYS A 640 -18.70 -22.46 29.07
CA CYS A 640 -17.56 -23.09 29.75
C CYS A 640 -16.98 -22.25 30.93
N ASN A 641 -17.52 -21.05 31.20
CA ASN A 641 -17.02 -20.09 32.22
C ASN A 641 -15.55 -19.66 32.04
N ILE A 642 -15.03 -19.71 30.81
CA ILE A 642 -13.64 -19.38 30.47
C ILE A 642 -13.46 -17.87 30.27
N ILE A 643 -14.51 -17.19 29.78
CA ILE A 643 -14.56 -15.74 29.62
C ILE A 643 -15.79 -15.19 30.34
N LYS A 644 -15.79 -13.89 30.65
CA LYS A 644 -16.93 -13.18 31.25
C LYS A 644 -17.40 -12.04 30.35
N GLU A 645 -18.70 -11.72 30.37
CA GLU A 645 -19.17 -10.48 29.75
C GLU A 645 -18.84 -9.28 30.66
N LYS A 646 -18.42 -8.16 30.06
CA LYS A 646 -18.25 -6.87 30.72
C LYS A 646 -18.53 -5.75 29.72
N ILE A 647 -19.02 -4.59 30.15
CA ILE A 647 -18.86 -3.38 29.33
C ILE A 647 -17.35 -3.10 29.26
N ILE A 648 -16.84 -2.90 28.05
CA ILE A 648 -15.43 -2.61 27.78
C ILE A 648 -15.38 -1.27 27.06
N THR A 649 -14.66 -0.30 27.60
CA THR A 649 -14.48 1.01 26.95
C THR A 649 -13.40 0.95 25.86
N ILE A 650 -13.33 2.00 25.03
CA ILE A 650 -12.20 2.21 24.11
C ILE A 650 -10.86 2.23 24.87
N ASP A 651 -10.79 2.91 26.03
CA ASP A 651 -9.56 3.01 26.82
C ASP A 651 -9.13 1.65 27.40
N GLU A 652 -10.06 0.82 27.84
CA GLU A 652 -9.78 -0.55 28.30
C GLU A 652 -9.31 -1.48 27.16
N LEU A 653 -9.74 -1.22 25.92
CA LEU A 653 -9.20 -1.91 24.74
C LEU A 653 -7.78 -1.41 24.40
N HIS A 654 -7.47 -0.14 24.68
CA HIS A 654 -6.12 0.41 24.55
C HIS A 654 -5.16 -0.06 25.65
N SER A 655 -5.65 -0.32 26.86
CA SER A 655 -4.85 -0.73 28.03
C SER A 655 -4.85 -2.24 28.31
N ALA A 656 -5.36 -3.07 27.40
CA ALA A 656 -5.42 -4.52 27.56
C ALA A 656 -4.04 -5.18 27.45
N GLU A 657 -3.74 -6.17 28.31
CA GLU A 657 -2.45 -6.90 28.29
C GLU A 657 -2.32 -7.78 27.03
N GLN A 658 -3.43 -8.42 26.65
CA GLN A 658 -3.64 -9.14 25.40
C GLN A 658 -5.04 -8.87 24.86
N ILE A 659 -5.19 -8.91 23.55
CA ILE A 659 -6.47 -8.87 22.85
C ILE A 659 -6.55 -10.10 21.94
N PHE A 660 -7.72 -10.72 21.84
CA PHE A 660 -7.96 -11.85 20.94
C PHE A 660 -9.19 -11.60 20.07
N CYS A 661 -9.04 -11.79 18.77
CA CYS A 661 -10.18 -12.00 17.88
C CYS A 661 -10.61 -13.47 17.93
N ILE A 662 -11.90 -13.72 18.12
CA ILE A 662 -12.47 -15.08 18.13
C ILE A 662 -13.59 -15.26 17.11
N ASN A 663 -13.58 -16.40 16.41
CA ASN A 663 -14.72 -16.91 15.65
C ASN A 663 -14.61 -18.43 15.42
N SER A 664 -15.74 -19.11 15.22
CA SER A 664 -15.82 -20.57 15.00
C SER A 664 -15.25 -21.06 13.65
N VAL A 665 -14.64 -20.18 12.85
CA VAL A 665 -14.04 -20.51 11.55
C VAL A 665 -12.51 -20.50 11.60
N ARG A 666 -11.92 -19.68 12.47
CA ARG A 666 -10.45 -19.53 12.64
C ARG A 666 -9.97 -19.75 14.08
N GLY A 667 -10.89 -19.97 15.01
CA GLY A 667 -10.62 -20.19 16.42
C GLY A 667 -10.25 -18.90 17.14
N ILE A 668 -9.25 -19.00 18.01
CA ILE A 668 -8.64 -17.87 18.72
C ILE A 668 -7.50 -17.33 17.85
N THR A 669 -7.39 -16.01 17.74
CA THR A 669 -6.23 -15.35 17.14
C THR A 669 -5.81 -14.18 18.04
N PRO A 670 -4.61 -14.21 18.64
CA PRO A 670 -4.03 -13.05 19.31
C PRO A 670 -3.96 -11.86 18.35
N VAL A 671 -4.24 -10.66 18.84
CA VAL A 671 -4.17 -9.42 18.07
C VAL A 671 -3.69 -8.25 18.93
N PHE A 672 -3.11 -7.25 18.27
CA PHE A 672 -2.62 -6.01 18.87
C PHE A 672 -3.43 -4.83 18.35
N LEU A 673 -3.80 -3.88 19.21
CA LEU A 673 -4.47 -2.66 18.75
C LEU A 673 -3.47 -1.76 18.00
N HIS A 674 -3.83 -1.37 16.78
CA HIS A 674 -3.03 -0.48 15.95
C HIS A 674 -3.09 0.94 16.52
N SER A 675 -2.12 1.26 17.39
CA SER A 675 -1.99 2.55 18.03
C SER A 675 -1.74 3.67 17.02
N GLN A 676 -2.69 4.60 16.90
CA GLN A 676 -2.35 5.93 16.43
C GLN A 676 -1.62 6.68 17.57
N PRO A 677 -0.60 7.50 17.29
CA PRO A 677 0.10 8.23 18.34
C PRO A 677 -0.83 9.24 19.04
N THR A 678 -1.11 9.05 20.32
CA THR A 678 -1.70 10.06 21.20
C THR A 678 -0.62 11.02 21.70
N SER A 679 -0.97 12.30 21.82
CA SER A 679 -0.02 13.42 22.02
C SER A 679 0.73 13.40 23.36
N GLU A 680 0.30 12.62 24.33
CA GLU A 680 0.84 12.63 25.70
C GLU A 680 2.02 11.67 25.90
N SER A 681 2.11 10.61 25.08
CA SER A 681 3.18 9.61 25.21
C SER A 681 4.58 10.16 24.89
N MET A 682 4.67 11.31 24.21
CA MET A 682 5.94 11.97 23.88
C MET A 682 6.60 12.70 25.06
N GLN A 683 5.92 12.87 26.21
CA GLN A 683 6.46 13.64 27.35
C GLN A 683 7.10 12.80 28.48
N LYS A 684 6.97 11.46 28.46
CA LYS A 684 7.42 10.60 29.58
C LYS A 684 8.63 9.70 29.28
N SER A 685 9.41 10.00 28.24
CA SER A 685 10.62 9.23 27.88
C SER A 685 11.82 10.11 27.50
N MET A 686 12.22 11.00 28.42
CA MET A 686 13.58 11.58 28.45
C MET A 686 14.13 11.48 29.87
N PRO A 687 15.41 11.12 30.07
CA PRO A 687 16.05 11.18 31.37
C PRO A 687 16.39 12.63 31.74
N GLU A 688 16.08 13.05 32.97
CA GLU A 688 16.48 14.36 33.49
C GLU A 688 17.92 14.32 34.02
N SER A 689 18.86 14.82 33.20
CA SER A 689 20.21 15.33 33.51
C SER A 689 21.04 15.28 32.21
N THR A 690 21.79 16.30 31.80
CA THR A 690 22.27 17.53 32.48
C THR A 690 22.09 18.77 31.58
N LEU A 691 21.52 19.87 32.10
CA LEU A 691 21.36 21.12 31.31
C LEU A 691 21.30 22.40 32.18
N ASP A 692 22.07 22.45 33.27
CA ASP A 692 22.11 23.58 34.24
C ASP A 692 23.51 24.20 34.40
N SER A 693 24.27 24.31 33.30
CA SER A 693 25.61 24.94 33.33
C SER A 693 26.00 25.75 32.09
N THR A 694 25.08 25.99 31.16
CA THR A 694 25.34 26.69 29.88
C THR A 694 24.33 27.78 29.53
N LEU A 695 23.58 28.30 30.52
CA LEU A 695 22.59 29.37 30.33
C LEU A 695 22.83 30.67 31.13
N GLU A 696 23.78 30.71 32.07
CA GLU A 696 24.12 31.95 32.79
C GLU A 696 25.13 32.84 32.05
N SER A 697 26.02 32.26 31.24
CA SER A 697 27.11 32.98 30.55
C SER A 697 26.67 33.90 29.39
N ILE A 698 25.38 34.03 29.11
CA ILE A 698 24.82 34.80 27.99
C ILE A 698 23.95 35.99 28.46
N ARG A 699 23.72 36.17 29.77
CA ARG A 699 22.89 37.26 30.30
C ARG A 699 23.64 38.55 30.69
N GLU A 700 24.96 38.53 30.79
CA GLU A 700 25.76 39.70 31.21
C GLU A 700 26.59 40.34 30.08
N SER A 701 25.95 40.81 29.01
CA SER A 701 26.56 41.80 28.09
C SER A 701 25.59 42.41 27.05
N THR A 702 24.73 43.37 27.45
CA THR A 702 24.25 44.50 26.59
C THR A 702 23.26 45.46 27.30
N HIS A 703 23.71 46.25 28.28
CA HIS A 703 22.89 47.38 28.79
C HIS A 703 23.69 48.58 29.30
N LYS A 704 23.77 49.64 28.48
CA LYS A 704 23.56 51.05 28.89
C LYS A 704 23.34 51.94 27.64
N PRO A 705 22.65 53.11 27.76
CA PRO A 705 21.90 53.69 26.64
C PRO A 705 22.47 55.00 26.06
N HIS A 706 22.01 55.37 24.87
CA HIS A 706 22.12 56.73 24.34
C HIS A 706 20.79 57.50 24.44
N LYS A 707 20.88 58.83 24.59
CA LYS A 707 19.75 59.74 24.80
C LYS A 707 19.21 60.34 23.49
N ASN A 708 17.94 60.70 23.52
CA ASN A 708 17.26 61.59 22.55
C ASN A 708 17.79 63.04 22.67
N PRO A 709 17.64 63.91 21.64
CA PRO A 709 16.50 64.85 21.72
C PRO A 709 15.89 65.36 20.38
N GLN A 710 14.54 65.42 20.38
CA GLN A 710 13.64 66.52 19.97
C GLN A 710 13.77 67.27 18.61
N ASN A 711 12.61 67.36 17.94
CA ASN A 711 11.98 68.52 17.28
C ASN A 711 12.74 69.40 16.26
N LEU A 712 12.15 69.61 15.07
CA LEU A 712 11.54 70.91 14.73
C LEU A 712 10.57 70.86 13.52
N HIS A 713 9.85 71.97 13.34
CA HIS A 713 8.67 72.14 12.47
C HIS A 713 8.97 72.42 10.98
N GLN A 714 7.86 72.39 10.21
CA GLN A 714 7.44 73.32 9.14
C GLN A 714 7.41 72.85 7.68
N ASN A 715 6.53 73.54 6.94
CA ASN A 715 5.98 73.27 5.60
C ASN A 715 6.12 74.58 4.80
N PRO A 716 6.41 74.59 3.49
CA PRO A 716 5.39 75.18 2.59
C PRO A 716 5.31 74.64 1.14
N LYS A 717 4.07 74.34 0.73
CA LYS A 717 3.36 74.81 -0.49
C LYS A 717 4.10 75.03 -1.85
N LYS A 718 3.49 74.41 -2.89
CA LYS A 718 3.18 74.92 -4.26
C LYS A 718 4.30 75.19 -5.30
N LYS A 719 4.28 74.37 -6.37
CA LYS A 719 4.03 74.65 -7.82
C LYS A 719 4.17 73.30 -8.56
N ARG A 720 3.34 72.83 -9.51
CA ARG A 720 2.67 73.38 -10.71
C ARG A 720 3.62 73.90 -11.79
N ASP A 721 3.78 73.09 -12.85
CA ASP A 721 3.58 73.37 -14.30
C ASP A 721 4.25 72.17 -15.05
N GLU A 722 3.55 71.30 -15.78
CA GLU A 722 2.93 71.44 -17.11
C GLU A 722 3.90 71.74 -18.27
N THR A 723 4.24 70.72 -19.07
CA THR A 723 4.51 70.75 -20.54
C THR A 723 4.77 69.31 -21.06
N PRO A 724 4.62 68.99 -22.37
CA PRO A 724 4.01 67.70 -22.74
C PRO A 724 4.68 66.91 -23.91
N THR A 725 3.91 65.94 -24.43
CA THR A 725 3.94 65.33 -25.79
C THR A 725 5.03 64.34 -26.21
N ASN A 726 4.55 63.12 -26.52
CA ASN A 726 4.89 62.23 -27.64
C ASN A 726 6.33 62.22 -28.21
N ARG A 727 7.00 61.07 -28.03
CA ARG A 727 7.18 60.13 -29.16
C ARG A 727 7.29 58.69 -28.68
#